data_AF-A0A838WJT8-F1
#
_entry.id   AF-A0A838WJT8-F1
#
_cell.length_a   1.000
_cell.length_b   1.000
_cell.length_c   1.000
_cell.angle_alpha   90.00
_cell.angle_beta   90.00
_cell.angle_gamma   90.00
#
_symmetry.space_group_name_H-M   'P 1'
#
loop_
_entity.id
_entity.type
_entity.pdbx_description
1 polymer ?
#
loop_
_entity_poly.entity_id
_entity_poly.type
_entity_poly.pdbx_seq_one_letter_code
_entity_poly.pdbx_strand_id
1 'polypeptide(L)'
;MVREQTTDLHVNTRKTDVFDIFNFKYYIGPNPYLDTAAIVFDFALTEHQDPLPMEDYVHTISDFYPQLAEQTYELYADLFARVVSEVNKLDISLYFNLYSINSYDSYVKIAIQALHEHTAKSVVYLVWDWFENISKERYFPLEERLIKLQDQFRKSVYGGPTVYALWQTAYQQGIPTFYLWEEGLMQYGYGKKQLRGIGTTFDVDSHLDSEFTTRKDDCKEFLNRLGFPVPKGDIVTSERQALAVAQEIGYPVVIKPVSGHKGIGVTPNIRDSRKLKSAYELAVSAIPKDLSVRVIVEESIWGKDFRLLCVNGKFVAATERRPPSIVGDGYSTIEELIARENNQPQRRDTPTSSMSKIVIDRAMERYLYGQRLDLDSVIEKNRIIYLSDVANISSGGVSINATDKIHPDNIILAEEIAQNFRLTCLGIDVIAKNIAHSWRYGNFAVLEINAAPGIFMHVNPVIGKSVDVPHYILSQFFPSAEDARIPIITFNRITKMALLHTIAYLLSEYPKLKIGGVSREGSFLNLAQRFFHEDYNRNVQSLLRHPQLDLFIAEYSGDILESMGMVYKGSNIVVLDHPTAAEMVLLRDAIDGSIVITRQKQNVSIRHKGVVQHLIVRSDVEFCNLYLERISQFILMSLDVCYPPT
;
A
#
# COMPACT_ATOMS: atom_id res chain seq x y z
N MET A 1 10.78 6.66 -36.05
CA MET A 1 11.54 6.47 -37.31
C MET A 1 12.96 6.00 -37.00
N VAL A 2 13.21 5.18 -35.97
CA VAL A 2 14.59 4.86 -35.58
C VAL A 2 15.04 3.60 -36.31
N ARG A 3 15.31 3.78 -37.61
CA ARG A 3 16.15 2.90 -38.44
C ARG A 3 17.53 3.52 -38.70
N GLU A 4 17.76 4.76 -38.27
CA GLU A 4 18.98 5.52 -38.55
C GLU A 4 19.69 5.94 -37.26
N GLN A 5 21.02 5.91 -37.33
CA GLN A 5 22.01 6.21 -36.29
C GLN A 5 22.08 7.72 -36.00
N THR A 6 22.43 8.11 -34.76
CA THR A 6 22.44 9.52 -34.30
C THR A 6 23.81 10.02 -33.84
N THR A 7 24.24 11.21 -34.31
CA THR A 7 25.60 11.75 -34.10
C THR A 7 25.85 12.53 -32.80
N ASP A 8 24.83 13.06 -32.10
CA ASP A 8 25.06 14.19 -31.16
C ASP A 8 24.39 14.13 -29.77
N LEU A 9 23.88 12.98 -29.30
CA LEU A 9 23.18 12.93 -28.01
C LEU A 9 23.56 11.73 -27.12
N HIS A 10 24.86 11.55 -26.88
CA HIS A 10 25.38 10.45 -26.06
C HIS A 10 25.77 10.90 -24.66
N VAL A 11 24.91 10.67 -23.66
CA VAL A 11 25.15 11.09 -22.26
C VAL A 11 25.55 9.91 -21.36
N ASN A 12 25.10 8.69 -21.66
CA ASN A 12 25.29 7.52 -20.78
C ASN A 12 26.03 6.33 -21.43
N THR A 13 26.39 6.43 -22.71
CA THR A 13 26.87 5.30 -23.51
C THR A 13 28.39 5.16 -23.52
N ARG A 14 28.85 3.90 -23.40
CA ARG A 14 30.24 3.53 -23.69
C ARG A 14 30.38 3.37 -25.20
N LYS A 15 31.61 3.47 -25.72
CA LYS A 15 31.91 3.21 -27.15
C LYS A 15 31.52 1.81 -27.65
N THR A 16 31.10 0.93 -26.76
CA THR A 16 30.72 -0.46 -27.05
C THR A 16 29.23 -0.69 -26.97
N ASP A 17 28.43 0.33 -26.67
CA ASP A 17 27.00 0.13 -26.38
C ASP A 17 26.18 0.34 -27.64
N VAL A 18 25.15 -0.48 -27.86
CA VAL A 18 24.27 -0.47 -29.05
C VAL A 18 23.09 0.47 -28.84
N PHE A 19 22.62 0.58 -27.60
CA PHE A 19 21.48 1.38 -27.22
C PHE A 19 21.90 2.49 -26.25
N ASP A 20 21.24 3.65 -26.34
CA ASP A 20 21.38 4.74 -25.37
C ASP A 20 20.06 4.97 -24.63
N ILE A 21 20.18 5.30 -23.35
CA ILE A 21 19.06 5.72 -22.50
C ILE A 21 19.43 7.02 -21.76
N PHE A 22 18.65 8.07 -21.95
CA PHE A 22 18.97 9.40 -21.42
C PHE A 22 17.71 10.21 -21.08
N ASN A 23 17.89 11.43 -20.55
CA ASN A 23 16.80 12.35 -20.17
C ASN A 23 15.76 11.74 -19.21
N PHE A 24 16.22 10.97 -18.22
CA PHE A 24 15.36 10.39 -17.19
C PHE A 24 14.59 11.43 -16.41
N LYS A 25 13.30 11.17 -16.22
CA LYS A 25 12.41 12.03 -15.45
C LYS A 25 11.29 11.23 -14.81
N TYR A 26 11.11 11.44 -13.52
CA TYR A 26 9.99 10.86 -12.79
C TYR A 26 8.86 11.89 -12.64
N TYR A 27 7.65 11.48 -13.03
CA TYR A 27 6.42 12.22 -12.79
C TYR A 27 5.65 11.54 -11.68
N ILE A 28 5.23 12.30 -10.66
CA ILE A 28 4.53 11.77 -9.49
C ILE A 28 3.03 11.53 -9.69
N GLY A 29 2.49 11.95 -10.84
CA GLY A 29 1.08 11.85 -11.19
C GLY A 29 0.87 11.90 -12.71
N PRO A 30 -0.34 12.29 -13.19
CA PRO A 30 -0.60 12.43 -14.61
C PRO A 30 0.41 13.33 -15.30
N ASN A 31 0.79 12.98 -16.52
CA ASN A 31 1.82 13.65 -17.28
C ASN A 31 1.50 13.57 -18.79
N PRO A 32 2.28 14.22 -19.67
CA PRO A 32 2.01 14.23 -21.11
C PRO A 32 1.86 12.84 -21.74
N TYR A 33 2.49 11.82 -21.15
CA TYR A 33 2.64 10.48 -21.73
C TYR A 33 1.71 9.45 -21.10
N LEU A 34 1.42 9.57 -19.80
CA LEU A 34 0.55 8.67 -19.03
C LEU A 34 -0.35 9.45 -18.06
N ASP A 35 -1.55 8.95 -17.81
CA ASP A 35 -2.50 9.47 -16.83
C ASP A 35 -2.15 9.10 -15.37
N THR A 36 -0.91 8.65 -15.14
CA THR A 36 -0.43 8.15 -13.86
C THR A 36 1.05 8.43 -13.68
N ALA A 37 1.53 8.28 -12.44
CA ALA A 37 2.94 8.39 -12.11
C ALA A 37 3.79 7.46 -13.00
N ALA A 38 4.90 7.98 -13.52
CA ALA A 38 5.69 7.32 -14.53
C ALA A 38 7.16 7.73 -14.49
N ILE A 39 8.04 6.79 -14.80
CA ILE A 39 9.41 7.09 -15.22
C ILE A 39 9.40 7.28 -16.74
N VAL A 40 9.96 8.39 -17.21
CA VAL A 40 10.03 8.76 -18.62
C VAL A 40 11.49 8.95 -18.99
N PHE A 41 11.90 8.41 -20.13
CA PHE A 41 13.26 8.51 -20.62
C PHE A 41 13.28 8.39 -22.15
N ASP A 42 14.38 8.81 -22.75
CA ASP A 42 14.62 8.71 -24.18
C ASP A 42 15.47 7.47 -24.46
N PHE A 43 15.15 6.79 -25.56
CA PHE A 43 15.81 5.58 -26.04
C PHE A 43 16.23 5.77 -27.50
N ALA A 44 17.48 5.45 -27.82
CA ALA A 44 18.02 5.58 -29.17
C ALA A 44 19.01 4.45 -29.50
N LEU A 45 19.29 4.24 -30.79
CA LEU A 45 20.40 3.42 -31.25
C LEU A 45 21.67 4.27 -31.29
N THR A 46 22.81 3.71 -30.90
CA THR A 46 24.10 4.39 -31.03
C THR A 46 24.69 4.18 -32.43
N GLU A 47 25.69 4.98 -32.79
CA GLU A 47 26.43 4.81 -34.05
C GLU A 47 27.61 3.82 -33.92
N HIS A 48 27.82 3.27 -32.74
CA HIS A 48 29.06 2.54 -32.44
C HIS A 48 29.01 1.07 -32.88
N GLN A 49 27.83 0.45 -32.84
CA GLN A 49 27.65 -0.95 -33.15
C GLN A 49 26.20 -1.21 -33.59
N ASP A 50 26.02 -2.04 -34.62
CA ASP A 50 24.69 -2.45 -35.07
C ASP A 50 24.05 -3.45 -34.09
N PRO A 51 22.73 -3.35 -33.84
CA PRO A 51 22.01 -4.32 -33.02
C PRO A 51 21.94 -5.70 -33.69
N LEU A 52 21.81 -6.75 -32.88
CA LEU A 52 21.44 -8.07 -33.39
C LEU A 52 20.02 -8.04 -34.01
N PRO A 53 19.66 -9.01 -34.86
CA PRO A 53 18.27 -9.20 -35.27
C PRO A 53 17.29 -9.20 -34.08
N MET A 54 16.11 -8.60 -34.25
CA MET A 54 15.06 -8.52 -33.22
C MET A 54 14.73 -9.91 -32.62
N GLU A 55 14.69 -10.93 -33.48
CA GLU A 55 14.35 -12.31 -33.13
C GLU A 55 15.31 -12.88 -32.09
N ASP A 56 16.60 -12.51 -32.13
CA ASP A 56 17.60 -12.97 -31.17
C ASP A 56 17.35 -12.38 -29.78
N TYR A 57 17.00 -11.09 -29.69
CA TYR A 57 16.58 -10.48 -28.42
C TYR A 57 15.31 -11.14 -27.88
N VAL A 58 14.29 -11.29 -28.72
CA VAL A 58 13.01 -11.92 -28.31
C VAL A 58 13.27 -13.34 -27.81
N HIS A 59 14.09 -14.13 -28.51
CA HIS A 59 14.44 -15.49 -28.11
C HIS A 59 15.06 -15.52 -26.71
N THR A 60 16.17 -14.80 -26.48
CA THR A 60 16.84 -14.79 -25.17
C THR A 60 15.97 -14.23 -24.04
N ILE A 61 15.15 -13.23 -24.32
CA ILE A 61 14.27 -12.63 -23.33
C ILE A 61 13.11 -13.57 -22.98
N SER A 62 12.59 -14.31 -23.97
CA SER A 62 11.47 -15.24 -23.80
C SER A 62 11.80 -16.45 -22.92
N ASP A 63 13.09 -16.78 -22.75
CA ASP A 63 13.53 -17.79 -21.78
C ASP A 63 13.09 -17.43 -20.35
N PHE A 64 13.00 -16.14 -20.03
CA PHE A 64 12.55 -15.62 -18.73
C PHE A 64 11.09 -15.12 -18.77
N TYR A 65 10.67 -14.53 -19.90
CA TYR A 65 9.33 -13.97 -20.08
C TYR A 65 8.65 -14.54 -21.34
N PRO A 66 8.14 -15.78 -21.29
CA PRO A 66 7.63 -16.49 -22.48
C PRO A 66 6.51 -15.75 -23.22
N GLN A 67 5.67 -15.01 -22.51
CA GLN A 67 4.57 -14.22 -23.08
C GLN A 67 5.01 -13.13 -24.07
N LEU A 68 6.30 -12.76 -24.06
CA LEU A 68 6.85 -11.78 -25.00
C LEU A 68 7.12 -12.36 -26.38
N ALA A 69 7.27 -13.69 -26.50
CA ALA A 69 7.41 -14.36 -27.80
C ALA A 69 6.10 -14.41 -28.60
N GLU A 70 4.96 -14.20 -27.95
CA GLU A 70 3.63 -14.21 -28.58
C GLU A 70 3.30 -12.90 -29.32
N GLN A 71 4.18 -11.91 -29.26
CA GLN A 71 3.98 -10.56 -29.82
C GLN A 71 4.99 -10.26 -30.92
N THR A 72 4.59 -9.41 -31.86
CA THR A 72 5.49 -8.89 -32.90
C THR A 72 5.89 -7.46 -32.57
N TYR A 73 7.18 -7.14 -32.71
CA TYR A 73 7.74 -5.82 -32.42
C TYR A 73 8.26 -5.19 -33.70
N GLU A 74 7.84 -3.96 -34.00
CA GLU A 74 8.28 -3.23 -35.20
C GLU A 74 9.59 -2.48 -34.96
N LEU A 75 9.80 -1.96 -33.75
CA LEU A 75 10.99 -1.21 -33.35
C LEU A 75 11.63 -1.80 -32.10
N TYR A 76 12.95 -1.63 -31.94
CA TYR A 76 13.66 -2.06 -30.71
C TYR A 76 13.13 -1.34 -29.48
N ALA A 77 12.67 -0.10 -29.64
CA ALA A 77 12.01 0.65 -28.58
C ALA A 77 10.71 -0.01 -28.11
N ASP A 78 9.96 -0.69 -28.99
CA ASP A 78 8.72 -1.38 -28.63
C ASP A 78 9.02 -2.59 -27.74
N LEU A 79 9.99 -3.41 -28.17
CA LEU A 79 10.47 -4.54 -27.37
C LEU A 79 11.06 -4.04 -26.05
N PHE A 80 11.93 -3.02 -26.07
CA PHE A 80 12.55 -2.46 -24.89
C PHE A 80 11.51 -1.95 -23.87
N ALA A 81 10.57 -1.11 -24.31
CA ALA A 81 9.50 -0.60 -23.45
C ALA A 81 8.67 -1.74 -22.86
N ARG A 82 8.36 -2.76 -23.67
CA ARG A 82 7.58 -3.90 -23.20
C ARG A 82 8.32 -4.71 -22.15
N VAL A 83 9.61 -4.98 -22.36
CA VAL A 83 10.46 -5.71 -21.41
C VAL A 83 10.61 -4.93 -20.13
N VAL A 84 10.89 -3.62 -20.20
CA VAL A 84 10.91 -2.76 -19.01
C VAL A 84 9.58 -2.83 -18.27
N SER A 85 8.44 -2.77 -18.98
CA SER A 85 7.12 -2.86 -18.35
C SER A 85 6.88 -4.20 -17.63
N GLU A 86 7.37 -5.32 -18.17
CA GLU A 86 7.25 -6.62 -17.51
C GLU A 86 8.21 -6.74 -16.32
N VAL A 87 9.50 -6.43 -16.50
CA VAL A 87 10.52 -6.49 -15.43
C VAL A 87 10.18 -5.52 -14.30
N ASN A 88 9.51 -4.40 -14.58
CA ASN A 88 9.07 -3.43 -13.58
C ASN A 88 8.01 -4.01 -12.61
N LYS A 89 7.38 -5.13 -12.94
CA LYS A 89 6.53 -5.90 -12.01
C LYS A 89 7.35 -6.68 -10.97
N LEU A 90 8.67 -6.73 -11.15
CA LEU A 90 9.70 -7.32 -10.30
C LEU A 90 9.50 -8.82 -10.00
N ASP A 91 8.64 -9.53 -10.74
CA ASP A 91 8.19 -10.90 -10.43
C ASP A 91 7.61 -11.05 -9.02
N ILE A 92 7.06 -9.95 -8.50
CA ILE A 92 6.34 -9.91 -7.22
C ILE A 92 4.90 -9.44 -7.43
N SER A 93 4.37 -9.63 -8.65
CA SER A 93 2.99 -9.31 -9.02
C SER A 93 2.58 -7.86 -8.74
N LEU A 94 3.51 -6.90 -8.94
CA LEU A 94 3.13 -5.49 -8.83
C LEU A 94 2.14 -5.12 -9.93
N TYR A 95 1.11 -4.37 -9.57
CA TYR A 95 0.07 -3.86 -10.46
C TYR A 95 0.57 -2.68 -11.29
N PHE A 96 1.41 -2.96 -12.29
CA PHE A 96 1.87 -1.99 -13.29
C PHE A 96 1.58 -2.51 -14.70
N ASN A 97 0.70 -1.82 -15.42
CA ASN A 97 0.20 -2.29 -16.71
C ASN A 97 0.27 -1.23 -17.81
N LEU A 98 0.69 -0.01 -17.49
CA LEU A 98 0.66 1.12 -18.42
C LEU A 98 2.06 1.51 -18.86
N TYR A 99 2.22 1.63 -20.17
CA TYR A 99 3.37 2.28 -20.79
C TYR A 99 2.92 3.01 -22.07
N SER A 100 3.72 3.96 -22.52
CA SER A 100 3.53 4.63 -23.80
C SER A 100 4.86 4.90 -24.50
N ILE A 101 4.76 5.03 -25.83
CA ILE A 101 5.90 5.17 -26.73
C ILE A 101 5.59 6.32 -27.69
N ASN A 102 6.50 7.29 -27.76
CA ASN A 102 6.38 8.47 -28.60
C ASN A 102 7.64 8.58 -29.47
N SER A 103 7.48 8.40 -30.78
CA SER A 103 8.59 8.48 -31.73
C SER A 103 8.94 9.93 -32.07
N TYR A 104 10.23 10.25 -32.04
CA TYR A 104 10.83 11.46 -32.59
C TYR A 104 11.82 11.09 -33.71
N ASP A 105 12.42 12.08 -34.35
CA ASP A 105 13.31 11.88 -35.51
C ASP A 105 14.54 11.03 -35.13
N SER A 106 15.18 11.36 -34.01
CA SER A 106 16.45 10.76 -33.56
C SER A 106 16.32 9.83 -32.35
N TYR A 107 15.19 9.81 -31.65
CA TYR A 107 15.00 8.97 -30.47
C TYR A 107 13.53 8.60 -30.29
N VAL A 108 13.28 7.66 -29.39
CA VAL A 108 11.94 7.28 -28.94
C VAL A 108 11.83 7.61 -27.47
N LYS A 109 10.80 8.37 -27.09
CA LYS A 109 10.50 8.63 -25.70
C LYS A 109 9.58 7.54 -25.16
N ILE A 110 9.98 6.93 -24.05
CA ILE A 110 9.27 5.83 -23.41
C ILE A 110 8.82 6.30 -22.03
N ALA A 111 7.55 6.06 -21.72
CA ALA A 111 7.00 6.27 -20.38
C ALA A 111 6.52 4.94 -19.81
N ILE A 112 6.97 4.60 -18.60
CA ILE A 112 6.59 3.38 -17.88
C ILE A 112 5.94 3.77 -16.56
N GLN A 113 4.75 3.24 -16.27
CA GLN A 113 4.09 3.43 -14.98
C GLN A 113 5.02 3.04 -13.83
N ALA A 114 5.14 3.90 -12.83
CA ALA A 114 6.05 3.71 -11.72
C ALA A 114 5.46 4.26 -10.43
N LEU A 115 5.69 3.54 -9.33
CA LEU A 115 5.31 3.96 -7.98
C LEU A 115 6.49 4.54 -7.19
N HIS A 116 7.71 4.08 -7.48
CA HIS A 116 8.93 4.48 -6.78
C HIS A 116 10.04 4.76 -7.80
N GLU A 117 10.45 6.03 -7.89
CA GLU A 117 11.43 6.53 -8.87
C GLU A 117 12.69 5.68 -8.91
N HIS A 118 13.34 5.50 -7.76
CA HIS A 118 14.63 4.83 -7.70
C HIS A 118 14.53 3.36 -8.14
N THR A 119 13.42 2.69 -7.84
CA THR A 119 13.17 1.31 -8.32
C THR A 119 12.94 1.28 -9.81
N ALA A 120 12.05 2.12 -10.34
CA ALA A 120 11.75 2.13 -11.76
C ALA A 120 12.98 2.50 -12.60
N LYS A 121 13.78 3.48 -12.15
CA LYS A 121 15.05 3.85 -12.82
C LYS A 121 16.05 2.69 -12.82
N SER A 122 16.21 1.99 -11.69
CA SER A 122 17.09 0.81 -11.62
C SER A 122 16.61 -0.35 -12.52
N VAL A 123 15.30 -0.52 -12.69
CA VAL A 123 14.73 -1.49 -13.65
C VAL A 123 15.13 -1.12 -15.08
N VAL A 124 14.97 0.14 -15.48
CA VAL A 124 15.34 0.59 -16.83
C VAL A 124 16.82 0.32 -17.12
N TYR A 125 17.71 0.65 -16.17
CA TYR A 125 19.14 0.35 -16.32
C TYR A 125 19.44 -1.14 -16.37
N LEU A 126 18.75 -1.97 -15.59
CA LEU A 126 18.94 -3.42 -15.62
C LEU A 126 18.55 -4.00 -16.98
N VAL A 127 17.43 -3.57 -17.55
CA VAL A 127 16.97 -4.02 -18.87
C VAL A 127 17.90 -3.51 -19.97
N TRP A 128 18.37 -2.27 -19.87
CA TRP A 128 19.40 -1.74 -20.76
C TRP A 128 20.68 -2.57 -20.71
N ASP A 129 21.24 -2.81 -19.52
CA ASP A 129 22.39 -3.70 -19.32
C ASP A 129 22.14 -5.10 -19.91
N TRP A 130 20.91 -5.62 -19.80
CA TRP A 130 20.55 -6.93 -20.34
C TRP A 130 20.59 -6.94 -21.87
N PHE A 131 19.96 -5.95 -22.53
CA PHE A 131 20.01 -5.78 -23.98
C PHE A 131 21.46 -5.63 -24.48
N GLU A 132 22.27 -4.87 -23.76
CA GLU A 132 23.69 -4.70 -24.08
C GLU A 132 24.48 -6.02 -23.98
N ASN A 133 24.16 -6.88 -23.01
CA ASN A 133 24.81 -8.20 -22.90
C ASN A 133 24.32 -9.18 -23.97
N ILE A 134 23.03 -9.14 -24.35
CA ILE A 134 22.51 -9.91 -25.49
C ILE A 134 23.27 -9.52 -26.77
N SER A 135 23.41 -8.22 -27.03
CA SER A 135 24.13 -7.68 -28.20
C SER A 135 25.61 -8.12 -28.27
N LYS A 136 26.18 -8.49 -27.12
CA LYS A 136 27.57 -8.93 -26.97
C LYS A 136 27.69 -10.45 -26.82
N GLU A 137 26.57 -11.18 -26.92
CA GLU A 137 26.45 -12.62 -26.68
C GLU A 137 27.05 -13.05 -25.33
N ARG A 138 26.82 -12.24 -24.28
CA ARG A 138 27.34 -12.47 -22.93
C ARG A 138 26.25 -12.94 -21.98
N TYR A 139 26.63 -13.83 -21.08
CA TYR A 139 25.76 -14.23 -19.96
C TYR A 139 25.38 -13.01 -19.11
N PHE A 140 24.09 -12.91 -18.78
CA PHE A 140 23.55 -11.89 -17.91
C PHE A 140 22.81 -12.54 -16.73
N PRO A 141 23.28 -12.35 -15.48
CA PRO A 141 22.64 -12.95 -14.30
C PRO A 141 21.37 -12.17 -13.92
N LEU A 142 20.31 -12.32 -14.71
CA LEU A 142 19.06 -11.57 -14.55
C LEU A 142 18.42 -11.81 -13.18
N GLU A 143 18.26 -13.07 -12.78
CA GLU A 143 17.59 -13.44 -11.53
C GLU A 143 18.29 -12.85 -10.29
N GLU A 144 19.62 -12.95 -10.21
CA GLU A 144 20.41 -12.39 -9.09
C GLU A 144 20.28 -10.86 -9.01
N ARG A 145 20.24 -10.18 -10.16
CA ARG A 145 20.08 -8.73 -10.22
C ARG A 145 18.63 -8.32 -9.90
N LEU A 146 17.65 -9.11 -10.33
CA LEU A 146 16.24 -8.88 -10.03
C LEU A 146 15.96 -8.96 -8.52
N ILE A 147 16.57 -9.92 -7.81
CA ILE A 147 16.49 -10.02 -6.34
C ILE A 147 16.95 -8.72 -5.67
N LYS A 148 18.02 -8.08 -6.17
CA LYS A 148 18.49 -6.78 -5.64
C LYS A 148 17.45 -5.67 -5.84
N LEU A 149 16.73 -5.68 -6.96
CA LEU A 149 15.65 -4.72 -7.21
C LEU A 149 14.42 -4.98 -6.33
N GLN A 150 14.07 -6.24 -6.11
CA GLN A 150 13.02 -6.64 -5.17
C GLN A 150 13.36 -6.15 -3.75
N ASP A 151 14.60 -6.35 -3.28
CA ASP A 151 15.07 -5.84 -1.99
C ASP A 151 15.05 -4.32 -1.92
N GLN A 152 15.38 -3.64 -3.02
CA GLN A 152 15.32 -2.19 -3.11
C GLN A 152 13.87 -1.69 -2.99
N PHE A 153 12.93 -2.32 -3.69
CA PHE A 153 11.50 -1.99 -3.58
C PHE A 153 10.97 -2.28 -2.18
N ARG A 154 11.36 -3.41 -1.57
CA ARG A 154 10.98 -3.78 -0.20
C ARG A 154 11.40 -2.72 0.83
N LYS A 155 12.58 -2.11 0.65
CA LYS A 155 13.08 -1.03 1.52
C LYS A 155 12.43 0.33 1.24
N SER A 156 11.66 0.45 0.15
CA SER A 156 10.88 1.65 -0.14
C SER A 156 9.66 1.73 0.78
N VAL A 157 9.04 2.92 0.79
CA VAL A 157 7.83 3.21 1.56
C VAL A 157 6.62 2.38 1.11
N TYR A 158 6.66 1.83 -0.10
CA TYR A 158 5.61 0.97 -0.68
C TYR A 158 5.90 -0.53 -0.55
N GLY A 159 7.07 -0.90 0.01
CA GLY A 159 7.50 -2.29 0.12
C GLY A 159 6.79 -3.08 1.23
N GLY A 160 6.04 -2.42 2.11
CA GLY A 160 5.27 -3.08 3.16
C GLY A 160 4.00 -3.73 2.58
N PRO A 161 3.70 -5.02 2.89
CA PRO A 161 2.58 -5.74 2.29
C PRO A 161 1.21 -5.07 2.54
N THR A 162 0.98 -4.57 3.76
CA THR A 162 -0.25 -3.83 4.10
C THR A 162 -0.36 -2.51 3.32
N VAL A 163 0.72 -1.74 3.24
CA VAL A 163 0.75 -0.45 2.55
C VAL A 163 0.51 -0.66 1.05
N TYR A 164 1.17 -1.65 0.48
CA TYR A 164 1.01 -1.99 -0.93
C TYR A 164 -0.43 -2.42 -1.26
N ALA A 165 -1.04 -3.28 -0.44
CA ALA A 165 -2.40 -3.75 -0.64
C ALA A 165 -3.43 -2.60 -0.57
N LEU A 166 -3.27 -1.67 0.38
CA LEU A 166 -4.11 -0.48 0.46
C LEU A 166 -3.90 0.46 -0.73
N TRP A 167 -2.64 0.71 -1.12
CA TRP A 167 -2.34 1.52 -2.31
C TRP A 167 -2.94 0.92 -3.59
N GLN A 168 -2.77 -0.38 -3.80
CA GLN A 168 -3.30 -1.07 -4.98
C GLN A 168 -4.82 -0.96 -5.06
N THR A 169 -5.49 -1.18 -3.92
CA THR A 169 -6.95 -1.07 -3.84
C THR A 169 -7.42 0.36 -4.08
N ALA A 170 -6.73 1.34 -3.48
CA ALA A 170 -7.02 2.75 -3.71
C ALA A 170 -6.86 3.13 -5.19
N TYR A 171 -5.80 2.65 -5.84
CA TYR A 171 -5.59 2.84 -7.28
C TYR A 171 -6.75 2.26 -8.10
N GLN A 172 -7.16 1.02 -7.82
CA GLN A 172 -8.28 0.35 -8.51
C GLN A 172 -9.63 1.05 -8.29
N GLN A 173 -9.84 1.63 -7.11
CA GLN A 173 -11.04 2.39 -6.76
C GLN A 173 -11.00 3.85 -7.22
N GLY A 174 -9.91 4.30 -7.89
CA GLY A 174 -9.76 5.69 -8.30
C GLY A 174 -9.59 6.68 -7.15
N ILE A 175 -9.21 6.20 -5.96
CA ILE A 175 -8.93 7.02 -4.78
C ILE A 175 -7.53 7.63 -4.94
N PRO A 176 -7.41 8.97 -5.00
CA PRO A 176 -6.11 9.61 -5.15
C PRO A 176 -5.23 9.31 -3.94
N THR A 177 -4.01 8.82 -4.18
CA THR A 177 -3.16 8.29 -3.11
C THR A 177 -1.70 8.65 -3.35
N PHE A 178 -1.03 9.18 -2.32
CA PHE A 178 0.38 9.56 -2.40
C PHE A 178 1.04 9.50 -1.03
N TYR A 179 2.37 9.38 -1.01
CA TYR A 179 3.14 9.33 0.23
C TYR A 179 3.59 10.73 0.64
N LEU A 180 3.43 11.05 1.93
CA LEU A 180 3.92 12.29 2.55
C LEU A 180 5.28 12.02 3.19
N TRP A 181 6.35 12.35 2.46
CA TRP A 181 7.73 12.02 2.87
C TRP A 181 8.12 12.65 4.22
N GLU A 182 7.68 13.88 4.49
CA GLU A 182 8.00 14.59 5.73
C GLU A 182 7.21 14.06 6.93
N GLU A 183 6.04 13.48 6.71
CA GLU A 183 5.17 12.93 7.77
C GLU A 183 5.37 11.42 7.96
N GLY A 184 5.97 10.73 6.98
CA GLY A 184 6.19 9.29 7.04
C GLY A 184 4.93 8.45 6.83
N LEU A 185 3.90 8.99 6.18
CA LEU A 185 2.57 8.37 6.07
C LEU A 185 1.95 8.47 4.68
N MET A 186 0.93 7.65 4.42
CA MET A 186 0.12 7.71 3.19
C MET A 186 -1.04 8.69 3.36
N GLN A 187 -1.31 9.47 2.32
CA GLN A 187 -2.55 10.23 2.20
C GLN A 187 -3.44 9.62 1.12
N TYR A 188 -4.73 9.53 1.43
CA TYR A 188 -5.82 9.14 0.54
C TYR A 188 -6.77 10.34 0.40
N GLY A 189 -7.17 10.65 -0.82
CA GLY A 189 -8.07 11.77 -1.13
C GLY A 189 -7.45 13.18 -0.97
N TYR A 190 -8.28 14.19 -1.20
CA TYR A 190 -7.89 15.60 -1.24
C TYR A 190 -8.73 16.49 -0.32
N GLY A 191 -8.11 17.58 0.12
CA GLY A 191 -8.77 18.68 0.83
C GLY A 191 -9.45 18.21 2.10
N LYS A 192 -10.69 18.66 2.32
CA LYS A 192 -11.51 18.23 3.46
C LYS A 192 -11.91 16.75 3.47
N LYS A 193 -11.73 16.06 2.34
CA LYS A 193 -12.04 14.64 2.16
C LYS A 193 -10.80 13.76 2.32
N GLN A 194 -9.66 14.32 2.72
CA GLN A 194 -8.45 13.53 2.90
C GLN A 194 -8.53 12.62 4.14
N LEU A 195 -7.83 11.50 4.06
CA LEU A 195 -7.54 10.57 5.15
C LEU A 195 -6.05 10.31 5.15
N ARG A 196 -5.41 10.30 6.32
CA ARG A 196 -3.97 10.04 6.45
C ARG A 196 -3.73 8.84 7.35
N GLY A 197 -2.75 8.00 7.01
CA GLY A 197 -2.49 6.81 7.80
C GLY A 197 -1.20 6.06 7.47
N ILE A 198 -0.82 5.18 8.39
CA ILE A 198 0.31 4.26 8.28
C ILE A 198 -0.21 2.84 8.48
N GLY A 199 -0.07 1.99 7.46
CA GLY A 199 -0.67 0.66 7.49
C GLY A 199 -2.18 0.77 7.65
N THR A 200 -2.74 0.19 8.71
CA THR A 200 -4.18 0.23 9.02
C THR A 200 -4.56 1.21 10.13
N THR A 201 -3.64 2.11 10.52
CA THR A 201 -3.90 3.15 11.51
C THR A 201 -4.06 4.49 10.80
N PHE A 202 -5.14 5.20 11.11
CA PHE A 202 -5.53 6.45 10.44
C PHE A 202 -5.63 7.62 11.42
N ASP A 203 -5.61 8.85 10.92
CA ASP A 203 -5.65 10.08 11.72
C ASP A 203 -6.99 10.33 12.44
N VAL A 204 -7.99 9.50 12.16
CA VAL A 204 -9.27 9.45 12.88
C VAL A 204 -9.29 8.46 14.05
N ASP A 205 -8.27 7.60 14.16
CA ASP A 205 -8.20 6.59 15.21
C ASP A 205 -7.85 7.22 16.57
N SER A 206 -8.44 6.69 17.63
CA SER A 206 -8.17 7.13 18.99
C SER A 206 -6.77 6.68 19.43
N HIS A 207 -5.85 7.64 19.55
CA HIS A 207 -4.52 7.38 20.11
C HIS A 207 -4.59 6.69 21.48
N LEU A 208 -5.55 7.08 22.33
CA LEU A 208 -5.76 6.50 23.64
C LEU A 208 -6.11 5.00 23.55
N ASP A 209 -6.97 4.63 22.60
CA ASP A 209 -7.38 3.23 22.41
C ASP A 209 -6.24 2.42 21.80
N SER A 210 -5.52 3.01 20.83
CA SER A 210 -4.34 2.38 20.25
C SER A 210 -3.28 2.07 21.31
N GLU A 211 -2.93 3.05 22.13
CA GLU A 211 -1.99 2.87 23.25
C GLU A 211 -2.53 1.90 24.31
N PHE A 212 -3.84 1.92 24.57
CA PHE A 212 -4.44 0.99 25.53
C PHE A 212 -4.30 -0.47 25.10
N THR A 213 -4.41 -0.77 23.80
CA THR A 213 -4.20 -2.14 23.29
C THR A 213 -2.77 -2.66 23.46
N THR A 214 -1.76 -1.79 23.58
CA THR A 214 -0.37 -2.23 23.82
C THR A 214 -0.15 -2.70 25.26
N ARG A 215 -1.02 -2.28 26.19
CA ARG A 215 -1.02 -2.69 27.60
C ARG A 215 -1.87 -3.95 27.78
N LYS A 216 -1.35 -5.08 27.28
CA LYS A 216 -2.10 -6.34 27.14
C LYS A 216 -2.86 -6.77 28.40
N ASP A 217 -2.25 -6.66 29.58
CA ASP A 217 -2.88 -7.08 30.84
C ASP A 217 -4.05 -6.16 31.23
N ASP A 218 -3.88 -4.85 31.09
CA ASP A 218 -4.93 -3.88 31.41
C ASP A 218 -6.09 -4.00 30.41
N CYS A 219 -5.77 -4.21 29.14
CA CYS A 219 -6.77 -4.45 28.09
C CYS A 219 -7.54 -5.75 28.34
N LYS A 220 -6.85 -6.83 28.72
CA LYS A 220 -7.47 -8.11 29.08
C LYS A 220 -8.40 -7.98 30.29
N GLU A 221 -7.96 -7.28 31.33
CA GLU A 221 -8.79 -7.03 32.52
C GLU A 221 -10.00 -6.14 32.19
N PHE A 222 -9.85 -5.15 31.31
CA PHE A 222 -10.97 -4.39 30.79
C PHE A 222 -11.98 -5.28 30.07
N LEU A 223 -11.53 -6.17 29.18
CA LEU A 223 -12.40 -7.13 28.49
C LEU A 223 -13.12 -8.05 29.49
N ASN A 224 -12.42 -8.54 30.51
CA ASN A 224 -12.98 -9.36 31.58
C ASN A 224 -14.12 -8.63 32.31
N ARG A 225 -13.91 -7.35 32.68
CA ARG A 225 -14.92 -6.53 33.37
C ARG A 225 -16.16 -6.27 32.52
N LEU A 226 -16.01 -6.26 31.19
CA LEU A 226 -17.13 -6.16 30.26
C LEU A 226 -17.84 -7.51 30.01
N GLY A 227 -17.34 -8.60 30.60
CA GLY A 227 -17.94 -9.93 30.49
C GLY A 227 -17.49 -10.72 29.26
N PHE A 228 -16.43 -10.28 28.57
CA PHE A 228 -15.89 -11.03 27.43
C PHE A 228 -15.06 -12.24 27.89
N PRO A 229 -15.06 -13.35 27.13
CA PRO A 229 -14.36 -14.57 27.52
C PRO A 229 -12.85 -14.40 27.36
N VAL A 230 -12.16 -14.08 28.46
CA VAL A 230 -10.69 -14.06 28.53
C VAL A 230 -10.21 -15.17 29.49
N PRO A 231 -8.96 -15.67 29.35
CA PRO A 231 -8.43 -16.64 30.31
C PRO A 231 -8.41 -16.07 31.73
N LYS A 232 -9.00 -16.78 32.69
CA LYS A 232 -8.97 -16.35 34.11
C LYS A 232 -7.54 -16.38 34.61
N GLY A 233 -7.09 -15.35 35.32
CA GLY A 233 -5.73 -15.31 35.83
C GLY A 233 -5.41 -14.04 36.58
N ASP A 234 -4.22 -14.01 37.18
CA ASP A 234 -3.74 -12.87 37.96
C ASP A 234 -2.23 -12.68 37.80
N ILE A 235 -1.76 -11.46 38.10
CA ILE A 235 -0.34 -11.10 38.14
C ILE A 235 0.21 -11.41 39.52
N VAL A 236 1.28 -12.21 39.54
CA VAL A 236 1.99 -12.62 40.74
C VAL A 236 3.43 -12.14 40.71
N THR A 237 3.97 -11.90 41.91
CA THR A 237 5.36 -11.46 42.11
C THR A 237 6.18 -12.45 42.94
N SER A 238 5.56 -13.57 43.35
CA SER A 238 6.24 -14.65 44.08
C SER A 238 5.69 -16.03 43.71
N GLU A 239 6.52 -17.08 43.85
CA GLU A 239 6.13 -18.49 43.67
C GLU A 239 4.91 -18.85 44.55
N ARG A 240 4.85 -18.33 45.77
CA ARG A 240 3.74 -18.57 46.69
C ARG A 240 2.42 -18.01 46.16
N GLN A 241 2.44 -16.80 45.61
CA GLN A 241 1.27 -16.22 44.95
C GLN A 241 0.90 -17.02 43.69
N ALA A 242 1.90 -17.44 42.90
CA ALA A 242 1.67 -18.28 41.72
C ALA A 242 0.92 -19.57 42.07
N LEU A 243 1.33 -20.25 43.15
CA LEU A 243 0.68 -21.45 43.68
C LEU A 243 -0.76 -21.17 44.13
N ALA A 244 -0.99 -20.07 44.84
CA ALA A 244 -2.32 -19.69 45.31
C ALA A 244 -3.28 -19.44 44.13
N VAL A 245 -2.84 -18.65 43.15
CA VAL A 245 -3.62 -18.34 41.94
C VAL A 245 -3.88 -19.60 41.11
N ALA A 246 -2.89 -20.48 40.94
CA ALA A 246 -3.08 -21.74 40.23
C ALA A 246 -4.08 -22.69 40.91
N GLN A 247 -4.13 -22.68 42.26
CA GLN A 247 -5.11 -23.44 43.02
C GLN A 247 -6.52 -22.87 42.90
N GLU A 248 -6.64 -21.54 42.84
CA GLU A 248 -7.92 -20.85 42.64
C GLU A 248 -8.50 -21.10 41.24
N ILE A 249 -7.67 -20.99 40.20
CA ILE A 249 -8.08 -21.24 38.81
C ILE A 249 -8.39 -22.73 38.60
N GLY A 250 -7.57 -23.61 39.17
CA GLY A 250 -7.52 -25.03 38.84
C GLY A 250 -6.60 -25.32 37.65
N TYR A 251 -6.06 -26.54 37.60
CA TYR A 251 -5.17 -26.97 36.51
C TYR A 251 -5.97 -27.48 35.29
N PRO A 252 -5.46 -27.29 34.05
CA PRO A 252 -4.13 -26.76 33.74
C PRO A 252 -4.05 -25.23 33.68
N VAL A 253 -2.89 -24.70 34.07
CA VAL A 253 -2.55 -23.26 33.97
C VAL A 253 -1.37 -23.03 33.04
N VAL A 254 -1.19 -21.80 32.59
CA VAL A 254 -0.01 -21.31 31.87
C VAL A 254 0.67 -20.23 32.71
N ILE A 255 1.99 -20.27 32.69
CA ILE A 255 2.84 -19.23 33.29
C ILE A 255 3.49 -18.44 32.16
N LYS A 256 3.48 -17.10 32.24
CA LYS A 256 4.21 -16.22 31.32
C LYS A 256 4.71 -14.96 32.02
N PRO A 257 5.89 -14.41 31.67
CA PRO A 257 6.31 -13.10 32.16
C PRO A 257 5.42 -12.00 31.59
N VAL A 258 5.17 -10.94 32.37
CA VAL A 258 4.43 -9.76 31.86
C VAL A 258 5.24 -9.03 30.79
N SER A 259 6.54 -8.84 31.04
CA SER A 259 7.48 -8.27 30.08
C SER A 259 8.16 -9.40 29.32
N GLY A 260 7.67 -9.70 28.11
CA GLY A 260 8.23 -10.74 27.26
C GLY A 260 7.80 -10.62 25.81
N HIS A 261 8.68 -11.07 24.90
CA HIS A 261 8.41 -11.13 23.46
C HIS A 261 8.64 -12.56 22.96
N LYS A 262 7.95 -12.95 21.88
CA LYS A 262 8.16 -14.22 21.14
C LYS A 262 8.04 -15.50 22.00
N GLY A 263 7.17 -15.53 23.00
CA GLY A 263 6.94 -16.74 23.82
C GLY A 263 8.06 -17.07 24.83
N ILE A 264 9.09 -16.22 24.96
CA ILE A 264 10.19 -16.48 25.90
C ILE A 264 9.66 -16.46 27.35
N GLY A 265 9.94 -17.54 28.09
CA GLY A 265 9.48 -17.69 29.48
C GLY A 265 8.02 -18.14 29.62
N VAL A 266 7.33 -18.44 28.51
CA VAL A 266 5.98 -18.99 28.53
C VAL A 266 6.04 -20.51 28.72
N THR A 267 5.29 -21.04 29.69
CA THR A 267 5.15 -22.48 29.90
C THR A 267 3.66 -22.85 29.94
N PRO A 268 3.09 -23.37 28.85
CA PRO A 268 1.68 -23.76 28.79
C PRO A 268 1.42 -25.13 29.42
N ASN A 269 0.14 -25.43 29.67
CA ASN A 269 -0.33 -26.75 30.10
C ASN A 269 0.45 -27.32 31.31
N ILE A 270 0.63 -26.48 32.33
CA ILE A 270 1.14 -26.88 33.65
C ILE A 270 -0.01 -27.59 34.35
N ARG A 271 0.23 -28.79 34.87
CA ARG A 271 -0.82 -29.66 35.45
C ARG A 271 -0.66 -29.94 36.94
N ASP A 272 0.45 -29.50 37.51
CA ASP A 272 0.77 -29.73 38.91
C ASP A 272 1.71 -28.65 39.47
N SER A 273 1.80 -28.60 40.80
CA SER A 273 2.57 -27.60 41.54
C SER A 273 4.08 -27.71 41.35
N ARG A 274 4.62 -28.90 41.08
CA ARG A 274 6.07 -29.08 40.84
C ARG A 274 6.45 -28.43 39.52
N LYS A 275 5.69 -28.70 38.47
CA LYS A 275 5.90 -28.08 37.16
C LYS A 275 5.63 -26.57 37.20
N LEU A 276 4.66 -26.12 38.00
CA LEU A 276 4.39 -24.70 38.23
C LEU A 276 5.61 -23.97 38.79
N LYS A 277 6.28 -24.56 39.79
CA LYS A 277 7.48 -23.97 40.38
C LYS A 277 8.60 -23.78 39.35
N SER A 278 8.96 -24.83 38.62
CA SER A 278 10.00 -24.75 37.59
C SER A 278 9.63 -23.77 36.47
N ALA A 279 8.35 -23.71 36.09
CA ALA A 279 7.86 -22.76 35.10
C ALA A 279 7.94 -21.31 35.60
N TYR A 280 7.63 -21.06 36.88
CA TYR A 280 7.76 -19.75 37.51
C TYR A 280 9.23 -19.29 37.51
N GLU A 281 10.15 -20.15 37.92
CA GLU A 281 11.59 -19.86 37.89
C GLU A 281 12.08 -19.52 36.47
N LEU A 282 11.63 -20.28 35.46
CA LEU A 282 11.93 -20.01 34.06
C LEU A 282 11.38 -18.64 33.62
N ALA A 283 10.12 -18.33 33.95
CA ALA A 283 9.52 -17.05 33.61
C ALA A 283 10.27 -15.87 34.28
N VAL A 284 10.66 -16.00 35.55
CA VAL A 284 11.46 -14.98 36.24
C VAL A 284 12.82 -14.79 35.57
N SER A 285 13.48 -15.88 35.16
CA SER A 285 14.78 -15.81 34.48
C SER A 285 14.71 -15.13 33.10
N ALA A 286 13.52 -15.10 32.49
CA ALA A 286 13.26 -14.43 31.22
C ALA A 286 13.03 -12.92 31.36
N ILE A 287 12.75 -12.43 32.58
CA ILE A 287 12.51 -11.01 32.84
C ILE A 287 13.87 -10.28 32.91
N PRO A 288 14.06 -9.16 32.17
CA PRO A 288 15.25 -8.32 32.29
C PRO A 288 15.50 -7.86 33.72
N LYS A 289 16.78 -7.86 34.14
CA LYS A 289 17.18 -7.59 35.53
C LYS A 289 16.83 -6.19 36.04
N ASP A 290 16.60 -5.25 35.13
CA ASP A 290 16.22 -3.86 35.36
C ASP A 290 14.70 -3.66 35.54
N LEU A 291 13.90 -4.71 35.32
CA LEU A 291 12.45 -4.67 35.47
C LEU A 291 11.97 -5.36 36.75
N SER A 292 10.80 -4.95 37.22
CA SER A 292 10.14 -5.62 38.33
C SER A 292 9.66 -7.02 37.92
N VAL A 293 9.82 -7.98 38.83
CA VAL A 293 9.33 -9.35 38.62
C VAL A 293 7.81 -9.35 38.63
N ARG A 294 7.22 -9.51 37.45
CA ARG A 294 5.78 -9.71 37.28
C ARG A 294 5.54 -10.89 36.35
N VAL A 295 4.82 -11.89 36.83
CA VAL A 295 4.50 -13.13 36.11
C VAL A 295 2.98 -13.31 36.12
N ILE A 296 2.41 -13.73 35.01
CA ILE A 296 0.98 -14.03 34.90
C ILE A 296 0.80 -15.53 35.10
N VAL A 297 -0.15 -15.90 35.96
CA VAL A 297 -0.70 -17.26 36.05
C VAL A 297 -2.14 -17.21 35.56
N GLU A 298 -2.44 -17.92 34.48
CA GLU A 298 -3.77 -17.92 33.88
C GLU A 298 -4.21 -19.33 33.45
N GLU A 299 -5.51 -19.50 33.25
CA GLU A 299 -6.12 -20.72 32.70
C GLU A 299 -5.47 -21.09 31.36
N SER A 300 -5.06 -22.36 31.22
CA SER A 300 -4.49 -22.85 29.97
C SER A 300 -5.59 -23.29 29.01
N ILE A 301 -5.98 -22.40 28.11
CA ILE A 301 -6.91 -22.72 27.01
C ILE A 301 -6.17 -23.49 25.92
N TRP A 302 -6.76 -24.57 25.43
CA TRP A 302 -6.15 -25.41 24.39
C TRP A 302 -6.96 -25.33 23.10
N GLY A 303 -6.30 -25.22 21.97
CA GLY A 303 -7.00 -25.11 20.70
C GLY A 303 -6.09 -24.60 19.60
N LYS A 304 -6.72 -24.13 18.54
CA LYS A 304 -6.07 -23.45 17.43
C LYS A 304 -6.08 -21.96 17.68
N ASP A 305 -5.06 -21.29 17.17
CA ASP A 305 -4.91 -19.85 17.19
C ASP A 305 -5.64 -19.23 15.99
N PHE A 306 -6.46 -18.22 16.24
CA PHE A 306 -7.14 -17.45 15.21
C PHE A 306 -6.94 -15.95 15.41
N ARG A 307 -6.77 -15.22 14.29
CA ARG A 307 -7.02 -13.79 14.22
C ARG A 307 -8.43 -13.57 13.68
N LEU A 308 -9.25 -12.84 14.42
CA LEU A 308 -10.45 -12.19 13.89
C LEU A 308 -10.12 -10.74 13.56
N LEU A 309 -10.65 -10.23 12.45
CA LEU A 309 -10.44 -8.87 12.01
C LEU A 309 -11.78 -8.16 11.93
N CYS A 310 -11.88 -7.03 12.62
CA CYS A 310 -12.98 -6.10 12.49
C CYS A 310 -12.52 -4.81 11.81
N VAL A 311 -13.36 -4.27 10.92
CA VAL A 311 -13.20 -2.96 10.30
C VAL A 311 -14.41 -2.12 10.68
N ASN A 312 -14.18 -0.95 11.28
CA ASN A 312 -15.21 -0.03 11.77
C ASN A 312 -16.29 -0.74 12.63
N GLY A 313 -15.85 -1.54 13.59
CA GLY A 313 -16.74 -2.27 14.49
C GLY A 313 -17.48 -3.46 13.85
N LYS A 314 -17.20 -3.80 12.59
CA LYS A 314 -17.81 -4.91 11.85
C LYS A 314 -16.82 -6.01 11.53
N PHE A 315 -17.23 -7.27 11.72
CA PHE A 315 -16.38 -8.40 11.39
C PHE A 315 -16.19 -8.51 9.88
N VAL A 316 -14.95 -8.72 9.45
CA VAL A 316 -14.59 -8.82 8.03
C VAL A 316 -13.92 -10.16 7.71
N ALA A 317 -13.00 -10.62 8.55
CA ALA A 317 -12.20 -11.79 8.23
C ALA A 317 -11.79 -12.59 9.47
N ALA A 318 -11.57 -13.90 9.28
CA ALA A 318 -10.92 -14.76 10.26
C ALA A 318 -9.83 -15.59 9.60
N THR A 319 -8.70 -15.76 10.30
CA THR A 319 -7.57 -16.58 9.84
C THR A 319 -7.09 -17.48 10.98
N GLU A 320 -7.07 -18.79 10.77
CA GLU A 320 -6.32 -19.73 11.61
C GLU A 320 -4.83 -19.52 11.34
N ARG A 321 -4.06 -19.29 12.40
CA ARG A 321 -2.60 -19.15 12.32
C ARG A 321 -1.97 -20.43 12.84
N ARG A 322 -1.02 -20.98 12.09
CA ARG A 322 -0.20 -22.11 12.54
C ARG A 322 1.26 -21.68 12.70
N PRO A 323 1.95 -22.16 13.75
CA PRO A 323 3.37 -21.94 13.90
C PRO A 323 4.16 -22.47 12.69
N PRO A 324 5.36 -21.92 12.42
CA PRO A 324 6.26 -22.48 11.41
C PRO A 324 6.53 -23.96 11.72
N SER A 325 6.56 -24.78 10.68
CA SER A 325 6.81 -26.22 10.79
C SER A 325 7.54 -26.75 9.57
N ILE A 326 8.22 -27.88 9.74
CA ILE A 326 8.87 -28.65 8.68
C ILE A 326 8.42 -30.10 8.74
N VAL A 327 8.54 -30.80 7.62
CA VAL A 327 8.25 -32.24 7.50
C VAL A 327 9.55 -32.98 7.27
N GLY A 328 9.86 -33.94 8.14
CA GLY A 328 11.05 -34.78 7.99
C GLY A 328 10.98 -35.63 6.72
N ASP A 329 12.12 -35.79 6.04
CA ASP A 329 12.29 -36.69 4.91
C ASP A 329 13.09 -37.95 5.27
N GLY A 330 13.61 -38.03 6.51
CA GLY A 330 14.37 -39.14 7.05
C GLY A 330 15.88 -39.06 6.82
N TYR A 331 16.39 -38.01 6.17
CA TYR A 331 17.82 -37.90 5.85
C TYR A 331 18.38 -36.47 5.94
N SER A 332 17.59 -35.42 5.70
CA SER A 332 18.04 -34.04 5.84
C SER A 332 17.94 -33.53 7.27
N THR A 333 18.85 -32.60 7.61
CA THR A 333 18.84 -31.90 8.90
C THR A 333 17.70 -30.88 8.96
N ILE A 334 17.35 -30.42 10.18
CA ILE A 334 16.36 -29.34 10.35
C ILE A 334 16.79 -28.09 9.57
N GLU A 335 18.07 -27.71 9.61
CA GLU A 335 18.59 -26.55 8.88
C GLU A 335 18.39 -26.68 7.36
N GLU A 336 18.72 -27.84 6.79
CA GLU A 336 18.53 -28.12 5.37
C GLU A 336 17.05 -28.09 4.96
N LEU A 337 16.17 -28.63 5.80
CA LEU A 337 14.73 -28.61 5.59
C LEU A 337 14.18 -27.17 5.63
N ILE A 338 14.66 -26.34 6.57
CA ILE A 338 14.30 -24.92 6.64
C ILE A 338 14.79 -24.17 5.39
N ALA A 339 16.04 -24.41 4.96
CA ALA A 339 16.59 -23.78 3.76
C ALA A 339 15.78 -24.15 2.51
N ARG A 340 15.42 -25.43 2.36
CA ARG A 340 14.57 -25.93 1.26
C ARG A 340 13.19 -25.28 1.29
N GLU A 341 12.57 -25.20 2.45
CA GLU A 341 11.27 -24.56 2.65
C GLU A 341 11.33 -23.05 2.31
N ASN A 342 12.38 -22.34 2.74
CA ASN A 342 12.58 -20.92 2.44
C ASN A 342 12.87 -20.60 0.96
N ASN A 343 13.26 -21.59 0.17
CA ASN A 343 13.47 -21.46 -1.28
C ASN A 343 12.16 -21.61 -2.08
N GLN A 344 11.05 -21.95 -1.43
CA GLN A 344 9.74 -22.02 -2.07
C GLN A 344 9.30 -20.63 -2.58
N PRO A 345 8.69 -20.52 -3.78
CA PRO A 345 8.19 -19.24 -4.31
C PRO A 345 7.26 -18.49 -3.35
N GLN A 346 6.47 -19.22 -2.57
CA GLN A 346 5.51 -18.67 -1.60
C GLN A 346 6.17 -17.98 -0.40
N ARG A 347 7.46 -18.26 -0.12
CA ARG A 347 8.27 -17.69 0.97
C ARG A 347 9.29 -16.65 0.48
N ARG A 348 9.22 -16.23 -0.78
CA ARG A 348 10.09 -15.17 -1.29
C ARG A 348 9.91 -13.90 -0.44
N ASP A 349 10.95 -13.10 -0.33
CA ASP A 349 10.97 -11.90 0.50
C ASP A 349 10.27 -10.70 -0.18
N THR A 350 8.98 -10.83 -0.49
CA THR A 350 8.24 -9.87 -1.33
C THR A 350 6.97 -9.36 -0.65
N PRO A 351 6.47 -8.15 -1.00
CA PRO A 351 5.24 -7.61 -0.42
C PRO A 351 3.99 -8.42 -0.77
N THR A 352 4.07 -9.32 -1.75
CA THR A 352 2.94 -10.13 -2.24
C THR A 352 3.08 -11.62 -1.90
N SER A 353 4.16 -12.04 -1.24
CA SER A 353 4.38 -13.43 -0.85
C SER A 353 3.43 -13.86 0.25
N SER A 354 2.69 -14.95 0.03
CA SER A 354 1.73 -15.52 0.99
C SER A 354 2.36 -15.94 2.33
N MET A 355 3.67 -16.21 2.35
CA MET A 355 4.41 -16.61 3.54
C MET A 355 5.68 -15.79 3.71
N SER A 356 6.03 -15.54 4.97
CA SER A 356 7.37 -15.08 5.33
C SER A 356 8.36 -16.25 5.36
N LYS A 357 9.66 -15.94 5.24
CA LYS A 357 10.70 -16.93 5.52
C LYS A 357 10.64 -17.39 6.97
N ILE A 358 10.95 -18.65 7.18
CA ILE A 358 11.26 -19.23 8.47
C ILE A 358 12.62 -18.67 8.90
N VAL A 359 12.63 -17.90 9.99
CA VAL A 359 13.83 -17.25 10.51
C VAL A 359 14.42 -18.10 11.62
N ILE A 360 15.67 -18.54 11.45
CA ILE A 360 16.42 -19.20 12.52
C ILE A 360 16.87 -18.11 13.49
N ASP A 361 16.32 -18.15 14.71
CA ASP A 361 16.72 -17.27 15.80
C ASP A 361 16.90 -18.04 17.12
N ARG A 362 17.44 -17.37 18.13
CA ARG A 362 17.66 -17.98 19.45
C ARG A 362 16.38 -18.50 20.11
N ALA A 363 15.20 -17.97 19.75
CA ALA A 363 13.94 -18.44 20.30
C ALA A 363 13.57 -19.79 19.68
N MET A 364 13.72 -19.94 18.37
CA MET A 364 13.56 -21.23 17.67
C MET A 364 14.52 -22.30 18.21
N GLU A 365 15.81 -21.97 18.34
CA GLU A 365 16.82 -22.90 18.87
C GLU A 365 16.45 -23.40 20.27
N ARG A 366 16.01 -22.50 21.15
CA ARG A 366 15.53 -22.87 22.51
C ARG A 366 14.29 -23.76 22.45
N TYR A 367 13.37 -23.50 21.53
CA TYR A 367 12.17 -24.30 21.36
C TYR A 367 12.49 -25.72 20.86
N LEU A 368 13.40 -25.85 19.90
CA LEU A 368 13.92 -27.14 19.44
C LEU A 368 14.62 -27.88 20.58
N TYR A 369 15.49 -27.20 21.34
CA TYR A 369 16.18 -27.80 22.48
C TYR A 369 15.21 -28.36 23.53
N GLY A 370 14.10 -27.65 23.79
CA GLY A 370 13.02 -28.13 24.65
C GLY A 370 12.34 -29.41 24.14
N GLN A 371 12.35 -29.64 22.82
CA GLN A 371 11.90 -30.88 22.18
C GLN A 371 13.00 -31.96 22.11
N ARG A 372 14.19 -31.69 22.65
CA ARG A 372 15.41 -32.52 22.53
C ARG A 372 15.90 -32.64 21.09
N LEU A 373 15.77 -31.56 20.34
CA LEU A 373 16.22 -31.41 18.96
C LEU A 373 17.16 -30.20 18.84
N ASP A 374 17.97 -30.18 17.79
CA ASP A 374 18.80 -29.07 17.37
C ASP A 374 18.76 -28.95 15.83
N LEU A 375 19.49 -27.97 15.26
CA LEU A 375 19.49 -27.72 13.82
C LEU A 375 20.09 -28.87 13.00
N ASP A 376 20.99 -29.66 13.59
CA ASP A 376 21.66 -30.81 12.98
C ASP A 376 20.84 -32.11 13.07
N SER A 377 19.75 -32.09 13.82
CA SER A 377 18.88 -33.25 14.01
C SER A 377 18.20 -33.67 12.70
N VAL A 378 18.19 -34.98 12.42
CA VAL A 378 17.46 -35.56 11.28
C VAL A 378 16.11 -36.08 11.74
N ILE A 379 15.04 -35.65 11.06
CA ILE A 379 13.66 -35.98 11.44
C ILE A 379 13.14 -37.15 10.60
N GLU A 380 12.50 -38.12 11.26
CA GLU A 380 11.84 -39.26 10.62
C GLU A 380 10.90 -38.83 9.48
N LYS A 381 10.85 -39.64 8.42
CA LYS A 381 10.03 -39.36 7.24
C LYS A 381 8.57 -39.14 7.63
N ASN A 382 7.98 -38.06 7.12
CA ASN A 382 6.60 -37.61 7.36
C ASN A 382 6.29 -37.12 8.78
N ARG A 383 7.26 -37.05 9.69
CA ARG A 383 7.06 -36.44 11.00
C ARG A 383 7.10 -34.93 10.88
N ILE A 384 6.04 -34.27 11.34
CA ILE A 384 5.95 -32.80 11.39
C ILE A 384 6.62 -32.33 12.68
N ILE A 385 7.54 -31.37 12.55
CA ILE A 385 8.15 -30.66 13.68
C ILE A 385 7.75 -29.20 13.60
N TYR A 386 7.19 -28.69 14.70
CA TYR A 386 6.96 -27.26 14.86
C TYR A 386 8.26 -26.59 15.32
N LEU A 387 8.51 -25.40 14.79
CA LEU A 387 9.71 -24.61 15.05
C LEU A 387 9.44 -23.49 16.07
N SER A 388 8.18 -23.28 16.45
CA SER A 388 7.77 -22.38 17.52
C SER A 388 6.46 -22.86 18.14
N ASP A 389 6.20 -22.47 19.39
CA ASP A 389 4.91 -22.59 20.06
C ASP A 389 3.95 -21.42 19.74
N VAL A 390 4.47 -20.32 19.21
CA VAL A 390 3.68 -19.14 18.84
C VAL A 390 3.33 -19.18 17.35
N ALA A 391 2.06 -18.97 17.02
CA ALA A 391 1.56 -18.91 15.66
C ALA A 391 1.88 -17.57 14.96
N ASN A 392 3.15 -17.17 14.93
CA ASN A 392 3.57 -15.92 14.32
C ASN A 392 3.88 -16.11 12.82
N ILE A 393 3.08 -15.46 11.97
CA ILE A 393 3.21 -15.52 10.51
C ILE A 393 4.53 -14.88 10.04
N SER A 394 4.95 -13.78 10.68
CA SER A 394 6.18 -13.07 10.31
C SER A 394 7.47 -13.90 10.51
N SER A 395 7.42 -14.95 11.33
CA SER A 395 8.51 -15.92 11.52
C SER A 395 8.31 -17.20 10.71
N GLY A 396 7.50 -17.15 9.66
CA GLY A 396 7.27 -18.27 8.74
C GLY A 396 6.07 -19.16 9.08
N GLY A 397 5.16 -18.69 9.92
CA GLY A 397 3.89 -19.35 10.17
C GLY A 397 2.98 -19.41 8.94
N VAL A 398 1.93 -20.23 9.02
CA VAL A 398 0.98 -20.47 7.93
C VAL A 398 -0.37 -19.82 8.27
N SER A 399 -0.93 -19.07 7.32
CA SER A 399 -2.27 -18.48 7.40
C SER A 399 -3.29 -19.33 6.65
N ILE A 400 -4.40 -19.64 7.31
CA ILE A 400 -5.50 -20.43 6.74
C ILE A 400 -6.79 -19.64 6.90
N ASN A 401 -7.46 -19.31 5.80
CA ASN A 401 -8.74 -18.61 5.85
C ASN A 401 -9.76 -19.45 6.64
N ALA A 402 -10.37 -18.80 7.63
CA ALA A 402 -11.43 -19.34 8.47
C ALA A 402 -12.69 -18.46 8.46
N THR A 403 -12.76 -17.45 7.59
CA THR A 403 -13.85 -16.47 7.52
C THR A 403 -15.20 -17.13 7.31
N ASP A 404 -15.34 -18.05 6.35
CA ASP A 404 -16.63 -18.71 6.07
C ASP A 404 -17.00 -19.78 7.10
N LYS A 405 -16.07 -20.14 8.00
CA LYS A 405 -16.22 -21.23 8.97
C LYS A 405 -16.59 -20.74 10.36
N ILE A 406 -16.47 -19.44 10.64
CA ILE A 406 -16.72 -18.90 11.96
C ILE A 406 -18.20 -18.99 12.34
N HIS A 407 -18.47 -19.35 13.60
CA HIS A 407 -19.82 -19.36 14.13
C HIS A 407 -20.39 -17.93 14.28
N PRO A 408 -21.68 -17.69 13.99
CA PRO A 408 -22.31 -16.36 14.14
C PRO A 408 -22.16 -15.75 15.53
N ASP A 409 -22.29 -16.52 16.61
CA ASP A 409 -22.04 -16.01 17.98
C ASP A 409 -20.63 -15.44 18.19
N ASN A 410 -19.62 -15.96 17.49
CA ASN A 410 -18.24 -15.47 17.57
C ASN A 410 -18.06 -14.20 16.75
N ILE A 411 -18.82 -14.04 15.66
CA ILE A 411 -18.91 -12.79 14.89
C ILE A 411 -19.49 -11.69 15.79
N ILE A 412 -20.65 -11.95 16.41
CA ILE A 412 -21.31 -10.98 17.31
C ILE A 412 -20.37 -10.56 18.43
N LEU A 413 -19.68 -11.52 19.06
CA LEU A 413 -18.68 -11.24 20.09
C LEU A 413 -17.56 -10.34 19.57
N ALA A 414 -17.02 -10.61 18.38
CA ALA A 414 -15.94 -9.82 17.79
C ALA A 414 -16.38 -8.39 17.47
N GLU A 415 -17.61 -8.20 16.98
CA GLU A 415 -18.19 -6.87 16.74
C GLU A 415 -18.44 -6.11 18.05
N GLU A 416 -18.98 -6.76 19.08
CA GLU A 416 -19.19 -6.15 20.40
C GLU A 416 -17.87 -5.70 21.03
N ILE A 417 -16.82 -6.55 20.97
CA ILE A 417 -15.48 -6.16 21.41
C ILE A 417 -15.00 -4.94 20.62
N ALA A 418 -15.13 -4.97 19.29
CA ALA A 418 -14.62 -3.89 18.44
C ALA A 418 -15.31 -2.54 18.69
N GLN A 419 -16.60 -2.54 19.02
CA GLN A 419 -17.37 -1.32 19.34
C GLN A 419 -16.93 -0.62 20.64
N ASN A 420 -16.13 -1.28 21.49
CA ASN A 420 -15.55 -0.65 22.68
C ASN A 420 -14.31 0.21 22.37
N PHE A 421 -13.81 0.19 21.14
CA PHE A 421 -12.62 0.95 20.73
C PHE A 421 -12.94 1.85 19.53
N ARG A 422 -12.46 3.09 19.54
CA ARG A 422 -12.52 3.98 18.38
C ARG A 422 -11.31 3.75 17.47
N LEU A 423 -11.32 2.58 16.83
CA LEU A 423 -10.28 2.12 15.93
C LEU A 423 -10.89 1.64 14.62
N THR A 424 -10.34 2.09 13.50
CA THR A 424 -10.79 1.70 12.16
C THR A 424 -10.57 0.21 11.91
N CYS A 425 -9.41 -0.31 12.30
CA CYS A 425 -9.07 -1.73 12.16
C CYS A 425 -8.71 -2.32 13.51
N LEU A 426 -9.32 -3.44 13.86
CA LEU A 426 -9.06 -4.15 15.11
C LEU A 426 -8.80 -5.63 14.85
N GLY A 427 -7.62 -6.10 15.25
CA GLY A 427 -7.30 -7.51 15.28
C GLY A 427 -7.59 -8.08 16.66
N ILE A 428 -8.35 -9.18 16.72
CA ILE A 428 -8.68 -9.90 17.96
C ILE A 428 -8.04 -11.29 17.87
N ASP A 429 -7.09 -11.58 18.76
CA ASP A 429 -6.45 -12.89 18.82
C ASP A 429 -7.24 -13.76 19.77
N VAL A 430 -7.64 -14.94 19.29
CA VAL A 430 -8.44 -15.89 20.06
C VAL A 430 -7.85 -17.28 19.94
N ILE A 431 -7.94 -18.05 21.04
CA ILE A 431 -7.76 -19.50 20.98
C ILE A 431 -9.13 -20.15 21.05
N ALA A 432 -9.38 -21.10 20.15
CA ALA A 432 -10.58 -21.91 20.17
C ALA A 432 -10.28 -23.34 19.74
N LYS A 433 -10.97 -24.33 20.33
CA LYS A 433 -10.93 -25.71 19.80
C LYS A 433 -11.36 -25.78 18.34
N ASN A 434 -12.47 -25.09 18.05
CA ASN A 434 -13.08 -25.01 16.74
C ASN A 434 -13.82 -23.67 16.63
N ILE A 435 -13.39 -22.81 15.72
CA ILE A 435 -13.99 -21.49 15.51
C ILE A 435 -15.43 -21.56 14.94
N ALA A 436 -15.81 -22.74 14.42
CA ALA A 436 -17.16 -23.03 13.91
C ALA A 436 -18.18 -23.33 15.01
N HIS A 437 -17.76 -23.40 16.28
CA HIS A 437 -18.67 -23.55 17.41
C HIS A 437 -18.78 -22.23 18.18
N SER A 438 -19.95 -21.98 18.77
CA SER A 438 -20.17 -20.81 19.62
C SER A 438 -19.21 -20.81 20.83
N TRP A 439 -18.63 -19.65 21.11
CA TRP A 439 -17.81 -19.39 22.30
C TRP A 439 -18.54 -19.73 23.61
N ARG A 440 -19.88 -19.73 23.60
CA ARG A 440 -20.73 -20.02 24.77
C ARG A 440 -20.61 -21.46 25.28
N TYR A 441 -20.18 -22.40 24.44
CA TYR A 441 -20.02 -23.81 24.82
C TYR A 441 -18.63 -24.14 25.38
N GLY A 442 -17.79 -23.13 25.62
CA GLY A 442 -16.49 -23.25 26.28
C GLY A 442 -15.32 -23.53 25.35
N ASN A 443 -14.11 -23.44 25.92
CA ASN A 443 -12.81 -23.57 25.24
C ASN A 443 -12.61 -22.58 24.07
N PHE A 444 -13.03 -21.34 24.32
CA PHE A 444 -12.79 -20.14 23.52
C PHE A 444 -12.28 -19.07 24.47
N ALA A 445 -11.23 -18.35 24.10
CA ALA A 445 -10.79 -17.19 24.87
C ALA A 445 -10.10 -16.14 23.99
N VAL A 446 -10.38 -14.88 24.29
CA VAL A 446 -9.70 -13.71 23.73
C VAL A 446 -8.38 -13.51 24.46
N LEU A 447 -7.29 -13.51 23.70
CA LEU A 447 -5.94 -13.38 24.22
C LEU A 447 -5.46 -11.93 24.23
N GLU A 448 -5.67 -11.23 23.13
CA GLU A 448 -5.21 -9.84 22.95
C GLU A 448 -6.00 -9.11 21.86
N ILE A 449 -5.91 -7.79 21.92
CA ILE A 449 -6.46 -6.84 20.94
C ILE A 449 -5.30 -6.09 20.31
N ASN A 450 -5.40 -5.82 19.00
CA ASN A 450 -4.36 -5.19 18.20
C ASN A 450 -4.94 -4.03 17.38
N ALA A 451 -4.49 -2.79 17.62
CA ALA A 451 -4.97 -1.57 16.94
C ALA A 451 -4.39 -1.29 15.55
N ALA A 452 -3.36 -2.05 15.13
CA ALA A 452 -2.73 -1.93 13.82
C ALA A 452 -2.47 -3.32 13.20
N PRO A 453 -3.52 -4.13 12.98
CA PRO A 453 -3.33 -5.50 12.53
C PRO A 453 -2.77 -5.54 11.11
N GLY A 454 -1.77 -6.40 10.88
CA GLY A 454 -1.37 -6.75 9.51
C GLY A 454 -2.52 -7.46 8.81
N ILE A 455 -2.92 -6.99 7.62
CA ILE A 455 -4.07 -7.53 6.88
C ILE A 455 -3.68 -8.57 5.83
N PHE A 456 -2.39 -8.64 5.51
CA PHE A 456 -1.91 -9.43 4.39
C PHE A 456 -2.22 -10.93 4.52
N MET A 457 -2.27 -11.45 5.76
CA MET A 457 -2.67 -12.83 6.03
C MET A 457 -4.13 -13.16 5.70
N HIS A 458 -4.97 -12.15 5.50
CA HIS A 458 -6.34 -12.29 5.01
C HIS A 458 -6.41 -12.06 3.50
N VAL A 459 -5.59 -11.15 2.96
CA VAL A 459 -5.52 -10.83 1.53
C VAL A 459 -4.88 -11.95 0.72
N ASN A 460 -3.81 -12.57 1.22
CA ASN A 460 -3.15 -13.68 0.55
C ASN A 460 -2.89 -14.84 1.54
N PRO A 461 -3.94 -15.55 1.99
CA PRO A 461 -3.78 -16.68 2.88
C PRO A 461 -3.12 -17.85 2.15
N VAL A 462 -2.29 -18.63 2.85
CA VAL A 462 -1.65 -19.81 2.27
C VAL A 462 -2.68 -20.87 1.86
N ILE A 463 -3.73 -21.03 2.67
CA ILE A 463 -4.81 -21.98 2.41
C ILE A 463 -6.15 -21.28 2.50
N GLY A 464 -6.98 -21.45 1.46
CA GLY A 464 -8.32 -20.86 1.37
C GLY A 464 -8.35 -19.63 0.47
N LYS A 465 -9.51 -18.99 0.38
CA LYS A 465 -9.74 -17.85 -0.52
C LYS A 465 -9.19 -16.55 0.08
N SER A 466 -8.78 -15.62 -0.78
CA SER A 466 -8.49 -14.23 -0.38
C SER A 466 -9.75 -13.56 0.19
N VAL A 467 -9.56 -12.67 1.17
CA VAL A 467 -10.55 -11.68 1.61
C VAL A 467 -10.00 -10.30 1.30
N ASP A 468 -10.78 -9.51 0.55
CA ASP A 468 -10.42 -8.14 0.16
C ASP A 468 -10.61 -7.15 1.32
N VAL A 469 -9.81 -7.35 2.38
CA VAL A 469 -9.78 -6.48 3.55
C VAL A 469 -9.49 -5.01 3.18
N PRO A 470 -8.51 -4.68 2.30
CA PRO A 470 -8.27 -3.30 1.88
C PRO A 470 -9.53 -2.59 1.38
N HIS A 471 -10.37 -3.27 0.58
CA HIS A 471 -11.61 -2.70 0.10
C HIS A 471 -12.56 -2.33 1.24
N TYR A 472 -12.77 -3.23 2.21
CA TYR A 472 -13.60 -2.93 3.39
C TYR A 472 -13.08 -1.74 4.20
N ILE A 473 -11.75 -1.58 4.30
CA ILE A 473 -11.12 -0.44 4.99
C ILE A 473 -11.37 0.86 4.24
N LEU A 474 -11.04 0.91 2.94
CA LEU A 474 -11.13 2.15 2.19
C LEU A 474 -12.58 2.57 1.92
N SER A 475 -13.48 1.62 1.66
CA SER A 475 -14.89 1.90 1.42
C SER A 475 -15.66 2.43 2.64
N GLN A 476 -15.12 2.26 3.84
CA GLN A 476 -15.64 2.93 5.04
C GLN A 476 -15.49 4.45 4.96
N PHE A 477 -14.41 4.93 4.33
CA PHE A 477 -14.12 6.35 4.18
C PHE A 477 -14.56 6.89 2.83
N PHE A 478 -14.46 6.04 1.80
CA PHE A 478 -14.66 6.39 0.40
C PHE A 478 -15.56 5.35 -0.27
N PRO A 479 -16.89 5.45 -0.11
CA PRO A 479 -17.84 4.57 -0.81
C PRO A 479 -17.65 4.59 -2.34
N SER A 480 -17.22 5.73 -2.88
CA SER A 480 -16.86 5.92 -4.28
C SER A 480 -15.60 6.79 -4.45
N ALA A 481 -15.05 6.82 -5.66
CA ALA A 481 -13.94 7.72 -6.02
C ALA A 481 -14.29 9.22 -5.84
N GLU A 482 -15.57 9.58 -5.91
CA GLU A 482 -16.03 10.96 -5.71
C GLU A 482 -15.96 11.38 -4.25
N ASP A 483 -16.11 10.44 -3.32
CA ASP A 483 -16.02 10.70 -1.87
C ASP A 483 -14.60 11.01 -1.42
N ALA A 484 -13.60 10.58 -2.19
CA ALA A 484 -12.19 10.89 -1.94
C ALA A 484 -11.73 12.24 -2.54
N ARG A 485 -12.56 12.89 -3.37
CA ARG A 485 -12.17 14.10 -4.11
C ARG A 485 -13.03 15.29 -3.76
N ILE A 486 -12.38 16.44 -3.72
CA ILE A 486 -13.07 17.73 -3.78
C ILE A 486 -13.28 18.12 -5.25
N PRO A 487 -14.26 18.98 -5.56
CA PRO A 487 -14.33 19.66 -6.84
C PRO A 487 -12.98 20.27 -7.28
N ILE A 488 -12.56 19.96 -8.50
CA ILE A 488 -11.35 20.51 -9.13
C ILE A 488 -11.71 21.17 -10.47
N ILE A 489 -11.18 22.38 -10.68
CA ILE A 489 -11.31 23.15 -11.91
C ILE A 489 -9.91 23.41 -12.46
N THR A 490 -9.68 22.98 -13.69
CA THR A 490 -8.36 23.02 -14.32
C THR A 490 -8.37 23.96 -15.50
N PHE A 491 -7.44 24.91 -15.52
CA PHE A 491 -7.22 25.83 -16.62
C PHE A 491 -5.90 25.48 -17.30
N ASN A 492 -5.79 25.54 -18.63
CA ASN A 492 -4.46 25.60 -19.25
C ASN A 492 -3.78 26.96 -19.02
N ARG A 493 -4.60 28.01 -18.85
CA ARG A 493 -4.16 29.40 -18.66
C ARG A 493 -5.19 30.18 -17.85
N ILE A 494 -4.74 30.85 -16.80
CA ILE A 494 -5.53 31.84 -16.04
C ILE A 494 -4.60 32.85 -15.37
N THR A 495 -4.85 34.14 -15.57
CA THR A 495 -4.04 35.20 -14.92
C THR A 495 -4.35 35.27 -13.42
N LYS A 496 -3.42 35.81 -12.62
CA LYS A 496 -3.67 36.06 -11.18
C LYS A 496 -4.96 36.85 -10.94
N MET A 497 -5.21 37.88 -11.74
CA MET A 497 -6.39 38.73 -11.61
C MET A 497 -7.68 37.96 -11.96
N ALA A 498 -7.68 37.16 -13.02
CA ALA A 498 -8.83 36.33 -13.39
C ALA A 498 -9.10 35.24 -12.35
N LEU A 499 -8.06 34.63 -11.78
CA LEU A 499 -8.17 33.66 -10.70
C LEU A 499 -8.77 34.29 -9.44
N LEU A 500 -8.24 35.42 -8.98
CA LEU A 500 -8.77 36.15 -7.82
C LEU A 500 -10.20 36.62 -8.03
N HIS A 501 -10.53 37.09 -9.24
CA HIS A 501 -11.90 37.46 -9.59
C HIS A 501 -12.83 36.25 -9.53
N THR A 502 -12.40 35.10 -10.06
CA THR A 502 -13.16 33.84 -9.99
C THR A 502 -13.41 33.43 -8.55
N ILE A 503 -12.38 33.46 -7.70
CA ILE A 503 -12.52 33.15 -6.27
C ILE A 503 -13.45 34.15 -5.57
N ALA A 504 -13.31 35.46 -5.84
CA ALA A 504 -14.16 36.49 -5.24
C ALA A 504 -15.64 36.31 -5.61
N TYR A 505 -15.92 36.02 -6.88
CA TYR A 505 -17.27 35.75 -7.37
C TYR A 505 -17.87 34.51 -6.69
N LEU A 506 -17.11 33.42 -6.58
CA LEU A 506 -17.60 32.21 -5.90
C LEU A 506 -17.84 32.44 -4.41
N LEU A 507 -17.03 33.28 -3.76
CA LEU A 507 -17.23 33.63 -2.35
C LEU A 507 -18.39 34.61 -2.13
N SER A 508 -18.78 35.42 -3.12
CA SER A 508 -19.98 36.26 -2.99
C SER A 508 -21.25 35.41 -3.00
N GLU A 509 -21.29 34.38 -3.86
CA GLU A 509 -22.41 33.44 -3.94
C GLU A 509 -22.37 32.40 -2.79
N TYR A 510 -21.18 31.94 -2.41
CA TYR A 510 -20.96 30.88 -1.43
C TYR A 510 -19.91 31.26 -0.36
N PRO A 511 -20.23 32.15 0.60
CA PRO A 511 -19.26 32.73 1.53
C PRO A 511 -18.55 31.75 2.47
N LYS A 512 -19.09 30.55 2.65
CA LYS A 512 -18.54 29.52 3.54
C LYS A 512 -17.46 28.66 2.88
N LEU A 513 -17.33 28.70 1.55
CA LEU A 513 -16.36 27.86 0.85
C LEU A 513 -14.92 28.28 1.17
N LYS A 514 -14.07 27.26 1.30
CA LYS A 514 -12.62 27.38 1.24
C LYS A 514 -12.16 26.97 -0.15
N ILE A 515 -11.70 27.95 -0.91
CA ILE A 515 -11.28 27.81 -2.30
C ILE A 515 -9.77 27.96 -2.36
N GLY A 516 -9.08 26.97 -2.91
CA GLY A 516 -7.66 27.02 -3.18
C GLY A 516 -7.45 27.39 -4.64
N GLY A 517 -6.57 28.34 -4.92
CA GLY A 517 -6.27 28.78 -6.28
C GLY A 517 -4.77 28.79 -6.52
N VAL A 518 -4.32 28.21 -7.63
CA VAL A 518 -2.93 28.34 -8.10
C VAL A 518 -2.90 28.79 -9.55
N SER A 519 -2.08 29.80 -9.82
CA SER A 519 -1.65 30.22 -11.16
C SER A 519 -0.12 30.27 -11.19
N ARG A 520 0.48 30.47 -12.36
CA ARG A 520 1.93 30.71 -12.49
C ARG A 520 2.44 31.90 -11.69
N GLU A 521 1.55 32.84 -11.36
CA GLU A 521 1.89 34.10 -10.68
C GLU A 521 1.63 34.08 -9.17
N GLY A 522 1.03 33.01 -8.63
CA GLY A 522 0.75 32.93 -7.21
C GLY A 522 -0.18 31.82 -6.77
N SER A 523 -0.17 31.58 -5.46
CA SER A 523 -1.03 30.63 -4.74
C SER A 523 -1.89 31.37 -3.72
N PHE A 524 -3.15 30.96 -3.60
CA PHE A 524 -4.17 31.65 -2.80
C PHE A 524 -5.05 30.64 -2.05
N LEU A 525 -5.42 31.01 -0.82
CA LEU A 525 -6.51 30.39 -0.09
C LEU A 525 -7.57 31.46 0.14
N ASN A 526 -8.74 31.28 -0.49
CA ASN A 526 -9.69 32.34 -0.74
C ASN A 526 -8.96 33.54 -1.40
N LEU A 527 -9.15 34.76 -0.88
CA LEU A 527 -8.47 35.95 -1.38
C LEU A 527 -7.10 36.20 -0.72
N ALA A 528 -6.69 35.36 0.23
CA ALA A 528 -5.42 35.53 0.92
C ALA A 528 -4.28 34.87 0.14
N GLN A 529 -3.27 35.65 -0.21
CA GLN A 529 -2.05 35.15 -0.83
C GLN A 529 -1.29 34.23 0.13
N ARG A 530 -0.85 33.08 -0.38
CA ARG A 530 0.00 32.12 0.33
C ARG A 530 1.45 32.29 -0.14
N PHE A 531 2.37 31.69 0.60
CA PHE A 531 3.74 31.56 0.13
C PHE A 531 3.74 30.83 -1.22
N PHE A 532 4.46 31.38 -2.20
CA PHE A 532 4.55 30.82 -3.54
C PHE A 532 5.95 30.27 -3.76
N HIS A 533 6.03 28.96 -3.92
CA HIS A 533 7.26 28.22 -4.12
C HIS A 533 7.61 28.13 -5.62
N GLU A 534 8.89 28.12 -5.98
CA GLU A 534 9.35 28.03 -7.38
C GLU A 534 8.93 26.71 -8.06
N ASP A 535 9.08 25.59 -7.35
CA ASP A 535 8.42 24.32 -7.71
C ASP A 535 6.88 24.47 -7.66
N TYR A 536 6.28 24.54 -8.84
CA TYR A 536 4.85 24.75 -9.03
C TYR A 536 4.01 23.70 -8.30
N ASN A 537 4.42 22.43 -8.39
CA ASN A 537 3.64 21.30 -7.88
C ASN A 537 3.57 21.27 -6.35
N ARG A 538 4.55 21.86 -5.65
CA ARG A 538 4.47 22.07 -4.19
C ARG A 538 3.36 23.02 -3.78
N ASN A 539 3.08 24.05 -4.59
CA ASN A 539 1.98 24.99 -4.31
C ASN A 539 0.63 24.27 -4.40
N VAL A 540 0.46 23.42 -5.42
CA VAL A 540 -0.73 22.61 -5.64
C VAL A 540 -0.91 21.60 -4.50
N GLN A 541 0.12 20.83 -4.17
CA GLN A 541 0.07 19.84 -3.07
C GLN A 541 -0.24 20.49 -1.71
N SER A 542 0.35 21.66 -1.44
CA SER A 542 0.11 22.40 -0.19
C SER A 542 -1.36 22.76 0.00
N LEU A 543 -2.04 23.21 -1.07
CA LEU A 543 -3.47 23.51 -1.02
C LEU A 543 -4.31 22.24 -0.95
N LEU A 544 -4.02 21.22 -1.75
CA LEU A 544 -4.74 19.94 -1.73
C LEU A 544 -4.64 19.21 -0.38
N ARG A 545 -3.63 19.51 0.44
CA ARG A 545 -3.49 18.99 1.82
C ARG A 545 -4.26 19.80 2.86
N HIS A 546 -4.85 20.93 2.48
CA HIS A 546 -5.55 21.79 3.43
C HIS A 546 -6.86 21.11 3.90
N PRO A 547 -7.02 20.82 5.21
CA PRO A 547 -8.09 19.94 5.72
C PRO A 547 -9.50 20.55 5.67
N GLN A 548 -9.61 21.83 5.28
CA GLN A 548 -10.91 22.48 5.08
C GLN A 548 -11.16 22.83 3.62
N LEU A 549 -10.29 22.45 2.69
CA LEU A 549 -10.44 22.84 1.28
C LEU A 549 -11.71 22.22 0.70
N ASP A 550 -12.59 23.05 0.13
CA ASP A 550 -13.86 22.64 -0.49
C ASP A 550 -13.76 22.55 -2.00
N LEU A 551 -12.98 23.44 -2.61
CA LEU A 551 -12.86 23.59 -4.06
C LEU A 551 -11.41 23.95 -4.41
N PHE A 552 -10.92 23.38 -5.49
CA PHE A 552 -9.59 23.68 -5.99
C PHE A 552 -9.62 24.18 -7.44
N ILE A 553 -8.86 25.24 -7.71
CA ILE A 553 -8.68 25.83 -9.04
C ILE A 553 -7.18 25.88 -9.34
N ALA A 554 -6.76 25.29 -10.45
CA ALA A 554 -5.36 25.27 -10.84
C ALA A 554 -5.16 25.59 -12.32
N GLU A 555 -4.09 26.34 -12.59
CA GLU A 555 -3.50 26.44 -13.92
C GLU A 555 -2.55 25.25 -14.17
N TYR A 556 -2.54 24.69 -15.36
CA TYR A 556 -1.49 23.78 -15.84
C TYR A 556 -1.21 24.07 -17.30
N SER A 557 -0.14 24.78 -17.56
CA SER A 557 0.28 25.08 -18.91
C SER A 557 1.14 23.99 -19.52
N GLY A 558 1.35 24.06 -20.84
CA GLY A 558 2.18 23.10 -21.57
C GLY A 558 3.57 22.92 -20.97
N ASP A 559 4.26 24.01 -20.64
CA ASP A 559 5.60 23.96 -20.03
C ASP A 559 5.60 23.37 -18.62
N ILE A 560 4.58 23.61 -17.80
CA ILE A 560 4.47 22.97 -16.47
C ILE A 560 4.16 21.48 -16.62
N LEU A 561 3.26 21.11 -17.52
CA LEU A 561 2.92 19.72 -17.79
C LEU A 561 4.13 18.93 -18.30
N GLU A 562 4.88 19.50 -19.24
CA GLU A 562 6.11 18.90 -19.76
C GLU A 562 7.21 18.86 -18.68
N SER A 563 7.37 19.93 -17.90
CA SER A 563 8.47 20.05 -16.92
C SER A 563 8.21 19.33 -15.59
N MET A 564 6.97 19.14 -15.16
CA MET A 564 6.67 18.60 -13.82
C MET A 564 5.47 17.63 -13.80
N GLY A 565 4.63 17.62 -14.84
CA GLY A 565 3.35 16.91 -14.83
C GLY A 565 2.41 17.44 -13.75
N MET A 566 1.32 16.72 -13.51
CA MET A 566 0.29 17.03 -12.53
C MET A 566 0.43 16.20 -11.26
N VAL A 567 -0.15 16.69 -10.17
CA VAL A 567 -0.15 16.03 -8.85
C VAL A 567 -1.53 15.64 -8.36
N TYR A 568 -2.56 16.02 -9.11
CA TYR A 568 -3.93 15.57 -8.86
C TYR A 568 -4.50 14.81 -10.04
N LYS A 569 -5.60 14.11 -9.76
CA LYS A 569 -6.40 13.41 -10.75
C LYS A 569 -7.86 13.82 -10.66
N GLY A 570 -8.50 13.92 -11.82
CA GLY A 570 -9.94 14.04 -11.95
C GLY A 570 -10.44 15.48 -11.83
N SER A 571 -10.42 16.21 -12.94
CA SER A 571 -11.00 17.53 -13.06
C SER A 571 -12.50 17.46 -13.34
N ASN A 572 -13.31 18.19 -12.55
CA ASN A 572 -14.75 18.32 -12.78
C ASN A 572 -15.05 19.31 -13.90
N ILE A 573 -14.21 20.35 -14.03
CA ILE A 573 -14.31 21.34 -15.08
C ILE A 573 -12.91 21.55 -15.67
N VAL A 574 -12.81 21.54 -16.99
CA VAL A 574 -11.56 21.88 -17.70
C VAL A 574 -11.83 23.07 -18.62
N VAL A 575 -11.08 24.15 -18.45
CA VAL A 575 -11.17 25.37 -19.25
C VAL A 575 -9.87 25.54 -20.05
N LEU A 576 -9.99 25.41 -21.36
CA LEU A 576 -8.89 25.51 -22.30
C LEU A 576 -9.04 26.80 -23.12
N ASP A 577 -8.11 27.72 -22.94
CA ASP A 577 -8.02 28.96 -23.68
C ASP A 577 -6.85 28.92 -24.68
N HIS A 578 -7.18 28.88 -25.97
CA HIS A 578 -6.21 28.73 -27.07
C HIS A 578 -5.21 27.59 -26.83
N PRO A 579 -5.68 26.36 -26.51
CA PRO A 579 -4.80 25.28 -26.09
C PRO A 579 -3.83 24.88 -27.20
N THR A 580 -2.59 24.62 -26.80
CA THR A 580 -1.63 23.91 -27.66
C THR A 580 -1.96 22.42 -27.71
N ALA A 581 -1.35 21.69 -28.67
CA ALA A 581 -1.50 20.23 -28.71
C ALA A 581 -1.02 19.54 -27.43
N ALA A 582 0.00 20.08 -26.76
CA ALA A 582 0.49 19.58 -25.47
C ALA A 582 -0.53 19.81 -24.34
N GLU A 583 -1.20 20.96 -24.33
CA GLU A 583 -2.20 21.30 -23.30
C GLU A 583 -3.52 20.54 -23.48
N MET A 584 -3.79 20.00 -24.67
CA MET A 584 -4.96 19.12 -24.88
C MET A 584 -4.89 17.84 -24.03
N VAL A 585 -3.72 17.47 -23.50
CA VAL A 585 -3.57 16.33 -22.57
C VAL A 585 -4.36 16.54 -21.28
N LEU A 586 -4.64 17.79 -20.87
CA LEU A 586 -5.48 18.07 -19.70
C LEU A 586 -6.89 17.45 -19.80
N LEU A 587 -7.37 17.18 -21.02
CA LEU A 587 -8.65 16.49 -21.21
C LEU A 587 -8.63 15.04 -20.75
N ARG A 588 -7.45 14.40 -20.65
CA ARG A 588 -7.31 13.05 -20.07
C ARG A 588 -7.59 13.03 -18.57
N ASP A 589 -7.42 14.16 -17.89
CA ASP A 589 -7.72 14.30 -16.47
C ASP A 589 -9.21 14.59 -16.21
N ALA A 590 -9.99 14.92 -17.24
CA ALA A 590 -11.40 15.23 -17.09
C ALA A 590 -12.19 13.95 -16.75
N ILE A 591 -12.94 13.99 -15.65
CA ILE A 591 -13.77 12.83 -15.26
C ILE A 591 -15.02 12.70 -16.14
N ASP A 592 -15.65 11.53 -16.08
CA ASP A 592 -16.95 11.31 -16.69
C ASP A 592 -17.98 12.35 -16.19
N GLY A 593 -18.70 12.96 -17.14
CA GLY A 593 -19.68 14.01 -16.83
C GLY A 593 -19.07 15.39 -16.55
N SER A 594 -17.76 15.58 -16.68
CA SER A 594 -17.10 16.89 -16.59
C SER A 594 -17.67 17.93 -17.57
N ILE A 595 -17.45 19.21 -17.25
CA ILE A 595 -17.70 20.33 -18.16
C ILE A 595 -16.37 20.74 -18.80
N VAL A 596 -16.27 20.61 -20.13
CA VAL A 596 -15.09 21.05 -20.88
C VAL A 596 -15.44 22.29 -21.68
N ILE A 597 -14.74 23.38 -21.42
CA ILE A 597 -14.89 24.65 -22.14
C ILE A 597 -13.61 24.89 -22.93
N THR A 598 -13.70 25.02 -24.24
CA THR A 598 -12.54 25.25 -25.10
C THR A 598 -12.77 26.47 -25.98
N ARG A 599 -11.90 27.48 -25.87
CA ARG A 599 -11.88 28.66 -26.72
C ARG A 599 -10.75 28.56 -27.75
N GLN A 600 -11.09 28.69 -29.03
CA GLN A 600 -10.13 28.82 -30.12
C GLN A 600 -10.51 30.04 -30.97
N LYS A 601 -9.68 31.07 -30.94
CA LYS A 601 -10.01 32.39 -31.49
C LYS A 601 -11.29 32.92 -30.81
N GLN A 602 -12.33 33.22 -31.58
CA GLN A 602 -13.62 33.69 -31.06
C GLN A 602 -14.62 32.55 -30.79
N ASN A 603 -14.31 31.32 -31.22
CA ASN A 603 -15.21 30.19 -31.07
C ASN A 603 -15.01 29.52 -29.73
N VAL A 604 -16.10 29.27 -29.01
CA VAL A 604 -16.10 28.48 -27.78
C VAL A 604 -16.93 27.23 -27.99
N SER A 605 -16.39 26.08 -27.64
CA SER A 605 -17.15 24.84 -27.48
C SER A 605 -17.28 24.48 -26.02
N ILE A 606 -18.51 24.19 -25.58
CA ILE A 606 -18.80 23.67 -24.24
C ILE A 606 -19.30 22.24 -24.42
N ARG A 607 -18.61 21.27 -23.82
CA ARG A 607 -19.01 19.86 -23.79
C ARG A 607 -19.40 19.48 -22.37
N HIS A 608 -20.58 18.88 -22.22
CA HIS A 608 -21.03 18.32 -20.95
C HIS A 608 -21.98 17.13 -21.21
N LYS A 609 -21.70 15.98 -20.58
CA LYS A 609 -22.51 14.73 -20.72
C LYS A 609 -22.85 14.37 -22.18
N GLY A 610 -21.87 14.47 -23.07
CA GLY A 610 -22.02 14.17 -24.50
C GLY A 610 -22.68 15.26 -25.35
N VAL A 611 -23.26 16.29 -24.74
CA VAL A 611 -23.82 17.45 -25.46
C VAL A 611 -22.70 18.46 -25.74
N VAL A 612 -22.61 18.95 -26.97
CA VAL A 612 -21.67 19.99 -27.38
C VAL A 612 -22.44 21.23 -27.82
N GLN A 613 -22.17 22.36 -27.16
CA GLN A 613 -22.69 23.68 -27.52
C GLN A 613 -21.58 24.53 -28.12
N HIS A 614 -21.85 25.20 -29.23
CA HIS A 614 -20.94 26.16 -29.84
C HIS A 614 -21.44 27.59 -29.64
N LEU A 615 -20.55 28.48 -29.23
CA LEU A 615 -20.80 29.88 -28.94
C LEU A 615 -19.69 30.74 -29.57
N ILE A 616 -19.98 32.03 -29.74
CA ILE A 616 -18.99 33.02 -30.17
C ILE A 616 -18.82 34.03 -29.04
N VAL A 617 -17.58 34.25 -28.61
CA VAL A 617 -17.22 35.29 -27.63
C VAL A 617 -16.34 36.33 -28.31
N ARG A 618 -16.59 37.61 -28.03
CA ARG A 618 -15.96 38.77 -28.66
C ARG A 618 -14.91 39.44 -27.78
N SER A 619 -14.87 39.10 -26.49
CA SER A 619 -13.90 39.66 -25.53
C SER A 619 -13.50 38.63 -24.48
N ASP A 620 -12.39 38.88 -23.79
CA ASP A 620 -11.97 38.09 -22.63
C ASP A 620 -12.99 38.18 -21.49
N VAL A 621 -13.65 39.33 -21.31
CA VAL A 621 -14.70 39.51 -20.30
C VAL A 621 -15.89 38.60 -20.57
N GLU A 622 -16.32 38.49 -21.84
CA GLU A 622 -17.39 37.55 -22.22
C GLU A 622 -17.01 36.10 -21.97
N PHE A 623 -15.76 35.72 -22.28
CA PHE A 623 -15.26 34.38 -21.98
C PHE A 623 -15.19 34.11 -20.48
N CYS A 624 -14.75 35.09 -19.68
CA CYS A 624 -14.74 35.02 -18.23
C CYS A 624 -16.13 34.79 -17.65
N ASN A 625 -17.11 35.60 -18.05
CA ASN A 625 -18.48 35.44 -17.58
C ASN A 625 -19.06 34.07 -17.97
N LEU A 626 -18.75 33.59 -19.16
CA LEU A 626 -19.22 32.29 -19.64
C LEU A 626 -18.72 31.13 -18.77
N TYR A 627 -17.41 31.04 -18.49
CA TYR A 627 -16.93 29.96 -17.63
C TYR A 627 -17.37 30.14 -16.17
N LEU A 628 -17.49 31.38 -15.67
CA LEU A 628 -17.98 31.63 -14.30
C LEU A 628 -19.41 31.13 -14.10
N GLU A 629 -20.29 31.38 -15.09
CA GLU A 629 -21.66 30.88 -15.07
C GLU A 629 -21.68 29.34 -14.96
N ARG A 630 -20.87 28.65 -15.77
CA ARG A 630 -20.78 27.18 -15.75
C ARG A 630 -20.21 26.64 -14.44
N ILE A 631 -19.19 27.29 -13.89
CA ILE A 631 -18.60 26.93 -12.60
C ILE A 631 -19.63 27.09 -11.48
N SER A 632 -20.36 28.21 -11.46
CA SER A 632 -21.39 28.48 -10.45
C SER A 632 -22.54 27.47 -10.52
N GLN A 633 -23.05 27.19 -11.73
CA GLN A 633 -24.06 26.15 -11.96
C GLN A 633 -23.61 24.77 -11.45
N PHE A 634 -22.36 24.40 -11.72
CA PHE A 634 -21.79 23.14 -11.24
C PHE A 634 -21.70 23.09 -9.71
N ILE A 635 -21.22 24.15 -9.07
CA ILE A 635 -21.10 24.24 -7.61
C ILE A 635 -22.47 24.12 -6.94
N LEU A 636 -23.48 24.82 -7.47
CA LEU A 636 -24.86 24.74 -6.98
C LEU A 636 -25.39 23.30 -6.96
N MET A 637 -25.06 22.52 -7.99
CA MET A 637 -25.50 21.13 -8.12
C MET A 637 -24.67 20.13 -7.30
N SER A 638 -23.39 20.43 -7.04
CA SER A 638 -22.43 19.42 -6.57
C SER A 638 -22.07 19.53 -5.09
N LEU A 639 -22.27 20.69 -4.46
CA LEU A 639 -21.82 20.93 -3.09
C LEU A 639 -22.93 20.81 -2.03
N ASP A 640 -24.05 20.18 -2.37
CA ASP A 640 -25.20 19.95 -1.46
C ASP A 640 -25.48 21.20 -0.61
N VAL A 641 -25.53 22.35 -1.28
CA VAL A 641 -25.75 23.64 -0.63
C VAL A 641 -27.25 23.79 -0.33
N CYS A 642 -27.79 22.84 0.44
CA CYS A 642 -29.04 22.99 1.16
C CYS A 642 -28.82 24.01 2.27
N TYR A 643 -28.96 25.29 1.95
CA TYR A 643 -29.30 26.27 2.97
C TYR A 643 -30.67 25.87 3.52
N PRO A 644 -30.85 25.68 4.84
CA PRO A 644 -32.19 25.70 5.40
C PRO A 644 -32.80 27.06 5.04
N PRO A 645 -34.05 27.12 4.55
CA PRO A 645 -34.71 28.41 4.35
C PRO A 645 -34.73 29.12 5.71
N THR A 646 -34.20 30.35 5.70
CA THR A 646 -34.15 31.27 6.85
C THR A 646 -35.51 31.51 7.46
#